data_AF-A0A811UP64-F1
#
_entry.id   AF-A0A811UP64-F1
#
_cell.length_a   1.000
_cell.length_b   1.000
_cell.length_c   1.000
_cell.angle_alpha   90.00
_cell.angle_beta   90.00
_cell.angle_gamma   90.00
#
_symmetry.space_group_name_H-M   'P 1'
#
loop_
_entity.id
_entity.type
_entity.pdbx_description
1 polymer ?
#
loop_
_entity_poly.entity_id
_entity_poly.type
_entity_poly.pdbx_seq_one_letter_code
_entity_poly.pdbx_strand_id
1 'polypeptide(L)'
;MGGRNRLSGGSSGRYSSGSSGGYSGSNGGGGYGGGSGYGGGSYGNGRSGGYNNNVGYGSGSGGYNGNYRGNFNDYCGSNDINPFNGPGGNDLMQLMSAMASNFNMNPPPPPPPMRMTCGELRANHAGMLVELTGRLIKKRVTRFVELRDRNGGASQLVILEDKHPRVARRMQNMPDNSTLTIIGTVNRRPPNSCNQTMPTGDIEVEVQQITNIDLPTGGKGMGNKRTYSTMAKQHMCGITSTEYKIAKSDNVLKYFENRDLTCNDLRREDIGRTVTLVGWIPQTKTSKFLQLKDGYGQTQIIVEDQAMQDTCITAPEGTVVQVSGKVLGRPRASINFKYDTGEVELIVESIKVLNPDDPYDGPIKNKEKVQKMSIDDDEEDTKNGNAADGQAASSEKNKKIADLNKFAGRTHTCGELSVDNINEKVTICGWLEFQRMGKFIILRDAYGQTQVLISNKAKSMEKYSDGFSLESIIRVEGTVIPRPAATINPNMETGQIEVEAESIEVLNPAKKNLPFEVRRYNRAGERLRLTHRYLDLRFADMQHNLRMRSATIMRMREYLINYLGFVEVETPTLFRRTPGGAQEFVVPTRKAGHFYSLVQSPQQFKQMLMAGAIDRYFQVARCYRDEATRPDRQPEFTQLDIELSFTTREDIMHLVEELLRYSWPKPFTPQTPFRRITYEEAMEKYGTDKPDTRFGFVLSNVTDIIENNEEFAGKYKDLAAYAIVVRGTEAIWNGTARKHYESLGKEFTGTLFVRKFLQYKDVLERLTKLLTNDVATELIEKFDLEENDLIFLGIGEKRATVSSIH
;
A
#
# COMPACT_ATOMS: atom_id res chain seq x y z
N MET A 1 -15.34 18.64 -69.95
CA MET A 1 -15.03 17.21 -70.14
C MET A 1 -14.22 16.75 -68.93
N GLY A 2 -14.65 15.84 -68.04
CA GLY A 2 -15.87 15.03 -68.00
C GLY A 2 -15.57 13.54 -68.21
N GLY A 3 -15.48 12.76 -67.12
CA GLY A 3 -15.33 11.29 -67.20
C GLY A 3 -14.62 10.61 -66.02
N ARG A 4 -15.37 10.19 -65.00
CA ARG A 4 -14.99 9.12 -64.05
C ARG A 4 -16.17 8.15 -63.95
N ASN A 5 -15.88 6.84 -63.95
CA ASN A 5 -16.82 5.75 -63.68
C ASN A 5 -16.33 5.02 -62.41
N ARG A 6 -17.15 4.87 -61.35
CA ARG A 6 -18.26 3.89 -61.12
C ARG A 6 -17.71 2.54 -60.57
N LEU A 7 -18.29 1.86 -59.57
CA LEU A 7 -19.60 1.96 -58.88
C LEU A 7 -19.53 1.67 -57.37
N SER A 8 -20.57 2.09 -56.63
CA SER A 8 -20.99 1.55 -55.32
C SER A 8 -22.54 1.55 -55.25
N GLY A 9 -23.15 0.63 -54.50
CA GLY A 9 -24.60 0.33 -54.55
C GLY A 9 -25.52 1.14 -53.64
N GLY A 10 -26.84 0.97 -53.84
CA GLY A 10 -27.94 1.41 -52.97
C GLY A 10 -28.23 0.42 -51.82
N SER A 11 -28.88 0.82 -50.70
CA SER A 11 -30.32 1.10 -50.51
C SER A 11 -31.23 -0.10 -50.83
N SER A 12 -32.26 -0.50 -50.06
CA SER A 12 -32.86 -0.02 -48.80
C SER A 12 -34.08 -0.91 -48.47
N GLY A 13 -34.61 -0.95 -47.23
CA GLY A 13 -36.00 -1.40 -46.99
C GLY A 13 -36.29 -2.11 -45.66
N ARG A 14 -37.37 -1.72 -44.98
CA ARG A 14 -37.95 -2.36 -43.77
C ARG A 14 -39.30 -3.01 -44.12
N TYR A 15 -39.66 -4.13 -43.47
CA TYR A 15 -41.01 -4.56 -43.02
C TYR A 15 -40.75 -5.78 -42.07
N SER A 16 -41.19 -5.86 -40.81
CA SER A 16 -42.53 -5.80 -40.17
C SER A 16 -43.14 -7.20 -39.91
N SER A 17 -43.44 -7.47 -38.62
CA SER A 17 -44.53 -8.31 -38.06
C SER A 17 -44.71 -9.79 -38.45
N GLY A 18 -44.87 -10.68 -37.45
CA GLY A 18 -45.48 -12.00 -37.63
C GLY A 18 -45.25 -12.98 -36.46
N SER A 19 -46.30 -13.28 -35.68
CA SER A 19 -46.26 -14.09 -34.45
C SER A 19 -46.32 -15.63 -34.65
N SER A 20 -46.03 -16.36 -33.56
CA SER A 20 -46.68 -17.60 -33.08
C SER A 20 -45.97 -18.97 -33.19
N GLY A 21 -46.20 -19.83 -32.17
CA GLY A 21 -45.73 -21.22 -32.04
C GLY A 21 -44.27 -21.37 -31.56
N GLY A 22 -43.90 -22.06 -30.46
CA GLY A 22 -44.68 -22.87 -29.51
C GLY A 22 -44.65 -24.36 -29.83
N TYR A 23 -43.74 -25.13 -29.21
CA TYR A 23 -43.99 -26.41 -28.52
C TYR A 23 -42.68 -27.05 -27.97
N SER A 24 -42.85 -27.85 -26.92
CA SER A 24 -41.83 -28.63 -26.22
C SER A 24 -41.41 -29.92 -26.95
N GLY A 25 -40.18 -30.40 -26.75
CA GLY A 25 -39.75 -31.74 -27.19
C GLY A 25 -38.46 -32.20 -26.51
N SER A 26 -38.52 -33.32 -25.78
CA SER A 26 -37.43 -33.88 -24.97
C SER A 26 -36.69 -35.03 -25.68
N ASN A 27 -35.42 -35.24 -25.31
CA ASN A 27 -34.61 -36.48 -25.33
C ASN A 27 -34.74 -37.54 -26.46
N GLY A 28 -33.56 -37.94 -26.95
CA GLY A 28 -33.31 -39.13 -27.80
C GLY A 28 -32.53 -38.77 -29.08
N GLY A 29 -31.57 -39.54 -29.58
CA GLY A 29 -31.01 -40.81 -29.11
C GLY A 29 -30.57 -41.68 -30.30
N GLY A 30 -29.26 -41.72 -30.62
CA GLY A 30 -28.70 -42.47 -31.76
C GLY A 30 -28.94 -41.81 -33.15
N GLY A 31 -28.19 -42.12 -34.21
CA GLY A 31 -26.96 -42.94 -34.30
C GLY A 31 -26.77 -43.58 -35.69
N TYR A 32 -25.88 -43.04 -36.53
CA TYR A 32 -25.34 -43.61 -37.79
C TYR A 32 -23.99 -42.91 -38.10
N GLY A 33 -22.97 -43.50 -38.75
CA GLY A 33 -22.75 -44.86 -39.23
C GLY A 33 -21.68 -44.92 -40.36
N GLY A 34 -20.63 -45.73 -40.20
CA GLY A 34 -19.61 -46.05 -41.25
C GLY A 34 -18.42 -45.06 -41.40
N GLY A 35 -17.19 -45.49 -41.70
CA GLY A 35 -16.65 -46.86 -41.85
C GLY A 35 -15.16 -46.89 -42.30
N SER A 36 -14.58 -48.10 -42.39
CA SER A 36 -13.21 -48.44 -42.88
C SER A 36 -12.03 -48.14 -41.93
N GLY A 37 -11.06 -49.04 -41.68
CA GLY A 37 -10.90 -50.47 -42.03
C GLY A 37 -9.53 -51.04 -41.58
N TYR A 38 -9.42 -52.37 -41.40
CA TYR A 38 -8.22 -53.26 -41.30
C TYR A 38 -6.94 -52.74 -40.56
N GLY A 39 -6.32 -53.39 -39.56
CA GLY A 39 -6.13 -54.81 -39.19
C GLY A 39 -4.60 -55.10 -39.08
N GLY A 40 -4.00 -55.93 -38.22
CA GLY A 40 -4.44 -56.80 -37.11
C GLY A 40 -3.24 -57.56 -36.48
N GLY A 41 -3.43 -58.31 -35.38
CA GLY A 41 -2.40 -59.15 -34.69
C GLY A 41 -1.96 -58.59 -33.32
N SER A 42 -2.34 -59.07 -32.12
CA SER A 42 -2.61 -60.42 -31.56
C SER A 42 -1.31 -61.21 -31.28
N TYR A 43 -1.04 -61.88 -30.15
CA TYR A 43 -1.80 -62.42 -28.98
C TYR A 43 -0.93 -62.28 -27.68
N GLY A 44 -1.30 -62.58 -26.43
CA GLY A 44 -2.57 -63.00 -25.78
C GLY A 44 -2.34 -63.75 -24.44
N ASN A 45 -3.19 -63.49 -23.42
CA ASN A 45 -3.53 -64.29 -22.21
C ASN A 45 -2.48 -64.75 -21.15
N GLY A 46 -2.89 -64.75 -19.86
CA GLY A 46 -2.43 -65.80 -18.92
C GLY A 46 -2.48 -65.64 -17.39
N ARG A 47 -3.66 -65.43 -16.76
CA ARG A 47 -4.08 -65.90 -15.40
C ARG A 47 -3.06 -66.19 -14.24
N SER A 48 -3.32 -65.53 -13.10
CA SER A 48 -3.65 -66.10 -11.76
C SER A 48 -2.78 -67.20 -11.08
N GLY A 49 -2.42 -67.00 -9.80
CA GLY A 49 -2.10 -68.09 -8.85
C GLY A 49 -1.13 -67.73 -7.73
N GLY A 50 -1.49 -67.97 -6.47
CA GLY A 50 -0.73 -67.58 -5.28
C GLY A 50 0.00 -68.69 -4.50
N TYR A 51 0.48 -68.28 -3.31
CA TYR A 51 0.89 -69.05 -2.12
C TYR A 51 2.25 -69.78 -2.03
N ASN A 52 2.98 -69.38 -0.97
CA ASN A 52 3.78 -70.15 0.01
C ASN A 52 5.10 -70.88 -0.34
N ASN A 53 6.13 -70.53 0.46
CA ASN A 53 7.06 -71.36 1.26
C ASN A 53 7.66 -72.65 0.63
N ASN A 54 8.95 -73.00 0.76
CA ASN A 54 9.75 -73.05 2.01
C ASN A 54 11.18 -73.65 1.74
N VAL A 55 12.14 -73.47 2.67
CA VAL A 55 13.44 -74.21 2.86
C VAL A 55 14.48 -74.17 1.70
N GLY A 56 15.80 -74.06 1.90
CA GLY A 56 16.65 -73.86 3.10
C GLY A 56 18.11 -74.33 2.90
N TYR A 57 18.98 -74.12 3.90
CA TYR A 57 20.43 -74.49 3.98
C TYR A 57 21.37 -73.80 2.97
N GLY A 58 22.65 -73.44 3.22
CA GLY A 58 23.61 -73.43 4.35
C GLY A 58 24.93 -72.80 3.79
N SER A 59 26.03 -72.49 4.49
CA SER A 59 26.47 -72.64 5.89
C SER A 59 27.79 -71.87 6.15
N GLY A 60 28.03 -71.42 7.40
CA GLY A 60 29.37 -71.09 7.96
C GLY A 60 29.96 -69.68 7.69
N SER A 61 30.85 -69.13 8.56
CA SER A 61 31.17 -69.46 9.96
C SER A 61 32.01 -68.35 10.64
N GLY A 62 31.99 -68.27 11.98
CA GLY A 62 32.80 -67.37 12.83
C GLY A 62 32.07 -66.05 13.20
N GLY A 63 31.81 -65.68 14.46
CA GLY A 63 32.37 -66.09 15.77
C GLY A 63 33.28 -64.97 16.29
N TYR A 64 33.10 -64.35 17.47
CA TYR A 64 32.69 -64.92 18.76
C TYR A 64 31.94 -63.91 19.69
N ASN A 65 30.99 -64.44 20.49
CA ASN A 65 30.50 -64.11 21.87
C ASN A 65 30.68 -62.68 22.47
N GLY A 66 29.77 -62.12 23.29
CA GLY A 66 28.53 -62.59 24.00
C GLY A 66 28.05 -61.44 24.93
N ASN A 67 27.25 -61.55 26.02
CA ASN A 67 26.29 -62.52 26.60
C ASN A 67 25.67 -61.86 27.88
N TYR A 68 24.47 -62.15 28.43
CA TYR A 68 23.17 -62.68 27.93
C TYR A 68 22.12 -62.62 29.10
N ARG A 69 20.88 -62.07 28.89
CA ARG A 69 19.69 -62.10 29.82
C ARG A 69 19.80 -61.21 31.09
N GLY A 70 18.73 -60.87 31.84
CA GLY A 70 17.27 -61.08 31.69
C GLY A 70 16.54 -60.91 33.04
N ASN A 71 15.31 -60.38 33.07
CA ASN A 71 14.54 -60.05 34.29
C ASN A 71 14.28 -61.25 35.23
N PHE A 72 14.35 -61.07 36.55
CA PHE A 72 13.19 -60.83 37.46
C PHE A 72 13.59 -60.77 38.95
N ASN A 73 12.88 -59.92 39.71
CA ASN A 73 12.71 -59.78 41.18
C ASN A 73 13.64 -60.48 42.19
N ASP A 74 14.01 -59.73 43.23
CA ASP A 74 13.65 -60.10 44.61
C ASP A 74 13.34 -58.86 45.49
N TYR A 75 12.57 -59.06 46.57
CA TYR A 75 11.84 -58.01 47.33
C TYR A 75 12.33 -57.78 48.77
N CYS A 76 12.23 -56.54 49.28
CA CYS A 76 11.76 -56.12 50.64
C CYS A 76 12.08 -54.62 50.84
N GLY A 77 11.10 -53.69 50.82
CA GLY A 77 10.41 -53.11 52.00
C GLY A 77 11.16 -51.86 52.51
N SER A 78 10.62 -50.70 52.91
CA SER A 78 9.27 -50.16 53.22
C SER A 78 9.42 -48.61 53.36
N ASN A 79 8.43 -47.70 53.30
CA ASN A 79 6.97 -47.76 53.12
C ASN A 79 6.42 -46.42 52.52
N ASP A 80 5.43 -46.53 51.62
CA ASP A 80 4.17 -45.77 51.53
C ASP A 80 3.98 -44.23 51.76
N ILE A 81 3.29 -43.63 50.76
CA ILE A 81 2.22 -42.59 50.79
C ILE A 81 2.49 -41.13 50.27
N ASN A 82 1.92 -40.91 49.07
CA ASN A 82 1.26 -39.76 48.42
C ASN A 82 1.86 -38.33 48.31
N PRO A 83 1.66 -37.66 47.14
CA PRO A 83 2.12 -36.30 46.87
C PRO A 83 0.98 -35.25 46.96
N PHE A 84 0.67 -34.74 48.15
CA PHE A 84 -0.14 -33.51 48.31
C PHE A 84 0.31 -32.70 49.53
N ASN A 85 1.29 -31.82 49.35
CA ASN A 85 1.46 -30.55 50.07
C ASN A 85 2.61 -29.74 49.44
N GLY A 86 2.32 -28.52 48.99
CA GLY A 86 3.33 -27.56 48.54
C GLY A 86 3.74 -26.59 49.66
N PRO A 87 4.85 -25.84 49.51
CA PRO A 87 5.20 -24.75 50.42
C PRO A 87 4.16 -23.61 50.35
N GLY A 88 3.86 -23.00 51.50
CA GLY A 88 2.72 -22.09 51.68
C GLY A 88 2.88 -20.69 51.07
N GLY A 89 1.74 -20.06 50.72
CA GLY A 89 1.67 -18.82 49.93
C GLY A 89 2.11 -17.51 50.59
N ASN A 90 2.67 -17.51 51.80
CA ASN A 90 3.07 -16.27 52.49
C ASN A 90 4.48 -15.79 52.11
N ASP A 91 5.44 -16.68 51.86
CA ASP A 91 6.80 -16.29 51.45
C ASP A 91 6.82 -15.73 50.01
N LEU A 92 5.97 -16.26 49.13
CA LEU A 92 5.84 -15.75 47.76
C LEU A 92 5.22 -14.34 47.72
N MET A 93 4.30 -14.03 48.64
CA MET A 93 3.68 -12.70 48.71
C MET A 93 4.63 -11.63 49.27
N GLN A 94 5.49 -11.96 50.25
CA GLN A 94 6.55 -11.04 50.69
C GLN A 94 7.58 -10.80 49.58
N LEU A 95 7.96 -11.83 48.82
CA LEU A 95 8.89 -11.67 47.70
C LEU A 95 8.30 -10.79 46.58
N MET A 96 7.02 -10.99 46.23
CA MET A 96 6.34 -10.16 45.22
C MET A 96 6.11 -8.72 45.70
N SER A 97 5.81 -8.50 46.98
CA SER A 97 5.63 -7.14 47.53
C SER A 97 6.95 -6.34 47.50
N ALA A 98 8.08 -6.99 47.82
CA ALA A 98 9.41 -6.37 47.74
C ALA A 98 9.87 -6.07 46.30
N MET A 99 9.41 -6.83 45.30
CA MET A 99 9.69 -6.55 43.89
C MET A 99 8.74 -5.51 43.29
N ALA A 100 7.46 -5.49 43.70
CA ALA A 100 6.47 -4.55 43.19
C ALA A 100 6.76 -3.08 43.56
N SER A 101 7.47 -2.82 44.65
CA SER A 101 7.83 -1.46 45.09
C SER A 101 8.93 -0.77 44.26
N ASN A 102 9.60 -1.47 43.33
CA ASN A 102 10.71 -0.93 42.53
C ASN A 102 10.45 -0.83 41.01
N PHE A 103 9.24 -1.16 40.52
CA PHE A 103 8.91 -1.07 39.09
C PHE A 103 7.90 0.04 38.78
N ASN A 104 8.39 1.28 38.76
CA ASN A 104 7.71 2.38 38.05
C ASN A 104 8.21 2.39 36.59
N MET A 105 7.48 1.73 35.69
CA MET A 105 7.78 1.63 34.26
C MET A 105 6.72 2.32 33.41
N ASN A 106 6.69 3.66 33.48
CA ASN A 106 6.47 4.39 32.23
C ASN A 106 7.65 4.05 31.31
N PRO A 107 7.43 3.81 29.99
CA PRO A 107 8.56 3.68 29.07
C PRO A 107 9.41 4.94 29.19
N PRO A 108 10.75 4.83 29.26
CA PRO A 108 11.59 6.02 29.29
C PRO A 108 11.26 6.87 28.05
N PRO A 109 11.10 8.20 28.20
CA PRO A 109 10.80 9.05 27.07
C PRO A 109 11.86 8.82 25.98
N PRO A 110 11.47 8.83 24.69
CA PRO A 110 12.41 8.58 23.60
C PRO A 110 13.63 9.49 23.77
N PRO A 111 14.86 8.96 23.62
CA PRO A 111 16.06 9.68 23.99
C PRO A 111 16.08 11.04 23.28
N PRO A 112 16.31 12.14 24.02
CA PRO A 112 16.24 13.48 23.43
C PRO A 112 17.25 13.58 22.29
N PRO A 113 16.91 14.30 21.20
CA PRO A 113 17.75 14.36 20.02
C PRO A 113 19.13 14.90 20.39
N MET A 114 20.18 14.15 20.04
CA MET A 114 21.55 14.52 20.40
C MET A 114 21.95 15.78 19.62
N ARG A 115 22.24 16.86 20.33
CA ARG A 115 22.73 18.11 19.73
C ARG A 115 24.14 17.90 19.19
N MET A 116 24.33 18.10 17.90
CA MET A 116 25.62 17.99 17.22
C MET A 116 25.79 19.11 16.20
N THR A 117 27.03 19.46 15.87
CA THR A 117 27.32 20.31 14.71
C THR A 117 27.26 19.49 13.41
N CYS A 118 27.08 20.17 12.28
CA CYS A 118 27.03 19.52 10.97
C CYS A 118 28.39 18.89 10.60
N GLY A 119 29.50 19.44 11.11
CA GLY A 119 30.86 18.93 10.90
C GLY A 119 31.27 17.72 11.77
N GLU A 120 30.58 17.46 12.88
CA GLU A 120 30.91 16.35 13.82
C GLU A 120 30.29 15.00 13.44
N LEU A 121 29.30 15.00 12.54
CA LEU A 121 28.62 13.76 12.17
C LEU A 121 29.56 12.81 11.38
N ARG A 122 29.45 11.51 11.64
CA ARG A 122 30.29 10.43 11.09
C ARG A 122 29.47 9.16 10.94
N ALA A 123 29.95 8.18 10.16
CA ALA A 123 29.27 6.90 9.93
C ALA A 123 28.87 6.10 11.20
N ASN A 124 29.51 6.31 12.35
CA ASN A 124 29.15 5.66 13.62
C ASN A 124 27.91 6.27 14.30
N HIS A 125 27.45 7.46 13.89
CA HIS A 125 26.22 8.08 14.41
C HIS A 125 24.95 7.63 13.67
N ALA A 126 25.07 6.73 12.69
CA ALA A 126 23.93 6.22 11.94
C ALA A 126 22.91 5.48 12.83
N GLY A 127 21.62 5.76 12.63
CA GLY A 127 20.52 5.32 13.49
C GLY A 127 20.19 6.27 14.64
N MET A 128 21.06 7.23 14.97
CA MET A 128 20.79 8.22 16.02
C MET A 128 19.85 9.33 15.54
N LEU A 129 18.99 9.79 16.45
CA LEU A 129 18.20 11.01 16.29
C LEU A 129 19.04 12.21 16.74
N VAL A 130 19.29 13.15 15.83
CA VAL A 130 20.18 14.31 16.06
C VAL A 130 19.42 15.62 15.88
N GLU A 131 19.79 16.63 16.67
CA GLU A 131 19.41 18.03 16.46
C GLU A 131 20.59 18.78 15.84
N LEU A 132 20.39 19.33 14.63
CA LEU A 132 21.43 20.04 13.87
C LEU A 132 20.99 21.46 13.58
N THR A 133 21.90 22.43 13.72
CA THR A 133 21.67 23.82 13.36
C THR A 133 22.66 24.31 12.30
N GLY A 134 22.16 24.88 11.19
CA GLY A 134 23.03 25.43 10.14
C GLY A 134 22.28 26.18 9.04
N ARG A 135 23.02 26.81 8.14
CA ARG A 135 22.55 27.59 6.99
C ARG A 135 22.21 26.69 5.80
N LEU A 136 21.05 26.92 5.20
CA LEU A 136 20.52 26.27 4.00
C LEU A 136 21.25 26.79 2.74
N ILE A 137 22.19 26.02 2.18
CA ILE A 137 23.08 26.52 1.11
C ILE A 137 22.62 26.17 -0.31
N LYS A 138 22.07 24.97 -0.56
CA LYS A 138 21.66 24.52 -1.91
C LYS A 138 20.30 23.83 -1.93
N LYS A 139 19.43 24.29 -2.84
CA LYS A 139 18.07 23.78 -3.08
C LYS A 139 17.85 23.01 -4.39
N ARG A 140 18.88 22.73 -5.19
CA ARG A 140 18.65 22.03 -6.45
C ARG A 140 18.16 20.61 -6.21
N VAL A 141 17.09 20.22 -6.93
CA VAL A 141 16.42 18.90 -6.95
C VAL A 141 15.81 18.46 -5.61
N THR A 142 14.54 18.87 -5.46
CA THR A 142 13.36 18.29 -4.78
C THR A 142 13.49 17.48 -3.48
N ARG A 143 14.52 16.66 -3.31
CA ARG A 143 14.64 15.67 -2.20
C ARG A 143 15.76 15.92 -1.20
N PHE A 144 16.85 16.59 -1.60
CA PHE A 144 18.00 16.77 -0.69
C PHE A 144 18.38 18.24 -0.57
N VAL A 145 18.92 18.58 0.58
CA VAL A 145 19.27 19.92 1.01
C VAL A 145 20.66 19.88 1.64
N GLU A 146 21.43 20.96 1.54
CA GLU A 146 22.72 21.09 2.24
C GLU A 146 22.56 22.07 3.40
N LEU A 147 22.89 21.61 4.62
CA LEU A 147 22.88 22.40 5.84
C LEU A 147 24.32 22.60 6.31
N ARG A 148 24.75 23.84 6.49
CA ARG A 148 26.13 24.17 6.87
C ARG A 148 26.17 24.93 8.19
N ASP A 149 26.81 24.37 9.21
CA ASP A 149 26.96 25.02 10.51
C ASP A 149 27.85 26.28 10.44
N ARG A 150 27.95 26.99 11.56
CA ARG A 150 28.77 28.21 11.68
C ARG A 150 30.27 27.94 11.69
N ASN A 151 30.69 26.69 11.92
CA ASN A 151 32.08 26.25 11.97
C ASN A 151 32.56 25.76 10.59
N GLY A 152 31.74 25.90 9.55
CA GLY A 152 32.04 25.52 8.17
C GLY A 152 31.72 24.06 7.82
N GLY A 153 31.32 23.25 8.81
CA GLY A 153 30.90 21.87 8.64
C GLY A 153 29.59 21.77 7.88
N ALA A 154 29.47 20.85 6.92
CA ALA A 154 28.32 20.73 6.04
C ALA A 154 27.76 19.30 6.09
N SER A 155 26.46 19.16 6.37
CA SER A 155 25.73 17.90 6.32
C SER A 155 24.71 17.88 5.19
N GLN A 156 24.53 16.71 4.58
CA GLN A 156 23.44 16.48 3.64
C GLN A 156 22.16 16.13 4.40
N LEU A 157 21.09 16.87 4.12
CA LEU A 157 19.73 16.56 4.56
C LEU A 157 18.95 15.85 3.45
N VAL A 158 18.11 14.89 3.81
CA VAL A 158 17.11 14.24 2.95
C VAL A 158 15.72 14.57 3.47
N ILE A 159 14.82 14.92 2.56
CA ILE A 159 13.42 15.21 2.87
C ILE A 159 12.55 14.24 2.07
N LEU A 160 11.84 13.37 2.79
CA LEU A 160 10.91 12.41 2.20
C LEU A 160 9.49 12.98 2.22
N GLU A 161 9.09 13.61 1.12
CA GLU A 161 7.78 14.25 0.93
C GLU A 161 6.60 13.30 1.23
N ASP A 162 6.72 12.02 0.87
CA ASP A 162 5.70 11.01 1.16
C ASP A 162 5.54 10.66 2.66
N LYS A 163 6.59 10.89 3.47
CA LYS A 163 6.54 10.64 4.94
C LYS A 163 6.23 11.91 5.73
N HIS A 164 6.82 13.03 5.33
CA HIS A 164 6.74 14.31 6.03
C HIS A 164 6.31 15.45 5.08
N PRO A 165 5.08 15.41 4.52
CA PRO A 165 4.63 16.37 3.52
C PRO A 165 4.61 17.82 4.04
N ARG A 166 4.36 17.99 5.35
CA ARG A 166 4.43 19.29 6.05
C ARG A 166 5.86 19.86 6.08
N VAL A 167 6.89 19.02 6.27
CA VAL A 167 8.31 19.41 6.23
C VAL A 167 8.77 19.72 4.82
N ALA A 168 8.40 18.87 3.85
CA ALA A 168 8.70 19.07 2.44
C ALA A 168 8.16 20.40 1.90
N ARG A 169 6.86 20.69 2.12
CA ARG A 169 6.25 21.95 1.70
C ARG A 169 6.87 23.17 2.40
N ARG A 170 7.28 23.06 3.67
CA ARG A 170 8.03 24.12 4.38
C ARG A 170 9.40 24.37 3.75
N MET A 171 10.19 23.33 3.50
CA MET A 171 11.53 23.44 2.90
C MET A 171 11.48 23.92 1.45
N GLN A 172 10.50 23.48 0.65
CA GLN A 172 10.31 23.95 -0.73
C GLN A 172 10.06 25.47 -0.78
N ASN A 173 9.20 26.01 0.08
CA ASN A 173 8.81 27.43 0.08
C ASN A 173 9.75 28.38 0.86
N MET A 174 10.82 27.85 1.46
CA MET A 174 11.76 28.62 2.28
C MET A 174 12.69 29.54 1.45
N PRO A 175 13.12 30.71 1.93
CA PRO A 175 14.19 31.46 1.28
C PRO A 175 15.52 30.70 1.28
N ASP A 176 16.29 30.77 0.18
CA ASP A 176 17.68 30.31 0.16
C ASP A 176 18.51 31.07 1.20
N ASN A 177 19.56 30.45 1.78
CA ASN A 177 20.36 30.99 2.87
C ASN A 177 19.67 31.15 4.23
N SER A 178 18.49 30.56 4.44
CA SER A 178 17.86 30.48 5.78
C SER A 178 18.67 29.58 6.72
N THR A 179 18.91 29.97 7.97
CA THR A 179 19.46 29.08 9.00
C THR A 179 18.35 28.31 9.68
N LEU A 180 18.54 27.01 9.90
CA LEU A 180 17.52 26.09 10.39
C LEU A 180 18.06 25.27 11.54
N THR A 181 17.22 25.00 12.54
CA THR A 181 17.41 23.87 13.44
C THR A 181 16.43 22.78 13.04
N ILE A 182 16.94 21.56 12.87
CA ILE A 182 16.18 20.38 12.47
C ILE A 182 16.38 19.24 13.45
N ILE A 183 15.38 18.36 13.53
CA ILE A 183 15.53 17.03 14.12
C ILE A 183 15.43 16.02 12.97
N GLY A 184 16.39 15.09 12.91
CA GLY A 184 16.42 14.06 11.90
C GLY A 184 17.24 12.84 12.31
N THR A 185 17.06 11.74 11.58
CA THR A 185 17.82 10.50 11.80
C THR A 185 19.02 10.46 10.87
N VAL A 186 20.21 10.19 11.42
CA VAL A 186 21.43 10.00 10.61
C VAL A 186 21.36 8.64 9.91
N ASN A 187 21.53 8.62 8.60
CA ASN A 187 21.58 7.44 7.74
C ASN A 187 22.94 7.37 7.03
N ARG A 188 23.48 6.15 6.82
CA ARG A 188 24.68 5.99 5.98
C ARG A 188 24.33 6.11 4.51
N ARG A 189 25.15 6.85 3.75
CA ARG A 189 25.06 6.92 2.29
C ARG A 189 25.73 5.69 1.68
N PRO A 190 25.15 5.07 0.63
CA PRO A 190 25.82 4.02 -0.13
C PRO A 190 27.18 4.50 -0.68
N PRO A 191 28.22 3.63 -0.79
CA PRO A 191 29.60 4.05 -1.08
C PRO A 191 29.78 4.96 -2.31
N ASN A 192 29.15 4.61 -3.43
CA ASN A 192 29.16 5.40 -4.67
C ASN A 192 28.00 6.44 -4.76
N SER A 193 27.48 6.87 -3.62
CA SER A 193 26.75 8.15 -3.46
C SER A 193 27.32 8.98 -2.30
N CYS A 194 28.46 8.60 -1.72
CA CYS A 194 29.16 9.41 -0.73
C CYS A 194 29.65 10.72 -1.37
N ASN A 195 29.37 11.86 -0.74
CA ASN A 195 29.80 13.15 -1.25
C ASN A 195 31.26 13.44 -0.87
N GLN A 196 32.20 13.04 -1.73
CA GLN A 196 33.65 13.24 -1.53
C GLN A 196 34.08 14.71 -1.35
N THR A 197 33.20 15.69 -1.57
CA THR A 197 33.47 17.13 -1.38
C THR A 197 33.16 17.67 0.03
N MET A 198 32.66 16.84 0.95
CA MET A 198 32.39 17.22 2.34
C MET A 198 32.85 16.12 3.34
N PRO A 199 33.36 16.48 4.54
CA PRO A 199 33.84 15.49 5.52
C PRO A 199 32.78 14.50 6.01
N THR A 200 31.50 14.90 6.05
CA THR A 200 30.37 14.01 6.40
C THR A 200 29.72 13.40 5.15
N GLY A 201 30.48 13.25 4.07
CA GLY A 201 29.96 12.84 2.76
C GLY A 201 29.43 11.42 2.73
N ASP A 202 29.83 10.59 3.68
CA ASP A 202 29.44 9.20 3.89
C ASP A 202 28.07 9.02 4.58
N ILE A 203 27.42 10.12 4.98
CA ILE A 203 26.14 10.12 5.70
C ILE A 203 25.18 11.20 5.20
N GLU A 204 23.90 11.01 5.50
CA GLU A 204 22.83 11.97 5.28
C GLU A 204 21.83 11.94 6.44
N VAL A 205 21.02 12.99 6.59
CA VAL A 205 20.12 13.16 7.73
C VAL A 205 18.69 13.25 7.21
N GLU A 206 17.85 12.25 7.50
CA GLU A 206 16.43 12.26 7.16
C GLU A 206 15.69 13.22 8.08
N VAL A 207 15.22 14.35 7.53
CA VAL A 207 14.56 15.41 8.29
C VAL A 207 13.13 15.00 8.65
N GLN A 208 12.90 14.72 9.93
CA GLN A 208 11.58 14.41 10.46
C GLN A 208 10.82 15.67 10.89
N GLN A 209 11.54 16.66 11.44
CA GLN A 209 10.97 17.90 11.95
C GLN A 209 11.93 19.09 11.75
N ILE A 210 11.38 20.28 11.56
CA ILE A 210 12.11 21.56 11.61
C ILE A 210 11.67 22.25 12.89
N THR A 211 12.59 22.42 13.84
CA THR A 211 12.33 23.04 15.15
C THR A 211 12.54 24.55 15.12
N ASN A 212 13.49 25.06 14.33
CA ASN A 212 13.74 26.50 14.22
C ASN A 212 14.10 26.98 12.80
N ILE A 213 13.81 28.25 12.48
CA ILE A 213 14.01 28.87 11.16
C ILE A 213 14.36 30.37 11.35
N ASP A 214 15.55 30.77 10.90
CA ASP A 214 16.05 32.14 10.81
C ASP A 214 16.28 32.53 9.34
N LEU A 215 15.68 33.62 8.87
CA LEU A 215 15.77 34.05 7.46
C LEU A 215 16.95 35.04 7.22
N PRO A 216 17.59 35.04 6.04
CA PRO A 216 18.70 35.95 5.77
C PRO A 216 18.23 37.40 5.58
N THR A 217 18.97 38.35 6.16
CA THR A 217 18.75 39.79 5.97
C THR A 217 19.24 40.24 4.58
N GLY A 218 18.34 40.86 3.81
CA GLY A 218 18.56 41.12 2.38
C GLY A 218 19.65 42.16 2.07
N GLY A 219 20.62 41.76 1.24
CA GLY A 219 21.55 42.67 0.54
C GLY A 219 20.89 43.32 -0.68
N LYS A 220 21.18 44.60 -0.93
CA LYS A 220 20.58 45.38 -2.03
C LYS A 220 21.18 44.98 -3.39
N GLY A 221 20.34 44.59 -4.34
CA GLY A 221 20.70 44.30 -5.74
C GLY A 221 19.54 44.66 -6.68
N MET A 222 19.82 45.39 -7.75
CA MET A 222 18.85 46.17 -8.53
C MET A 222 18.06 45.32 -9.55
N GLY A 223 16.72 45.41 -9.60
CA GLY A 223 15.96 44.73 -10.67
C GLY A 223 14.46 44.44 -10.50
N ASN A 224 13.62 45.48 -10.35
CA ASN A 224 12.16 45.49 -10.65
C ASN A 224 11.13 44.74 -9.75
N LYS A 225 10.05 45.50 -9.46
CA LYS A 225 8.67 45.14 -9.05
C LYS A 225 8.37 44.74 -7.58
N ARG A 226 7.71 45.71 -6.90
CA ARG A 226 6.84 45.60 -5.70
C ARG A 226 7.49 45.09 -4.41
N THR A 227 7.98 46.04 -3.62
CA THR A 227 8.51 45.85 -2.26
C THR A 227 7.43 45.43 -1.26
N TYR A 228 7.39 44.14 -0.91
CA TYR A 228 6.82 43.67 0.35
C TYR A 228 7.86 43.89 1.47
N SER A 229 7.98 45.13 1.96
CA SER A 229 8.89 45.47 3.05
C SER A 229 8.12 45.89 4.30
N THR A 230 7.78 44.93 5.17
CA THR A 230 7.58 45.07 6.65
C THR A 230 7.17 43.77 7.38
N MET A 231 7.34 42.56 6.81
CA MET A 231 7.04 41.31 7.54
C MET A 231 8.21 40.33 7.55
N ALA A 232 9.21 40.64 8.37
CA ALA A 232 10.30 39.74 8.73
C ALA A 232 10.78 40.06 10.16
N LYS A 233 10.04 39.59 11.15
CA LYS A 233 10.51 39.45 12.54
C LYS A 233 9.67 38.38 13.25
N GLN A 234 10.36 37.34 13.72
CA GLN A 234 9.93 36.37 14.74
C GLN A 234 9.00 35.22 14.28
N HIS A 235 8.97 34.17 15.11
CA HIS A 235 8.69 32.77 14.78
C HIS A 235 7.19 32.43 14.76
N MET A 236 6.89 31.15 14.48
CA MET A 236 5.55 30.53 14.49
C MET A 236 4.61 31.10 13.43
N CYS A 237 3.30 30.83 13.54
CA CYS A 237 2.36 31.19 12.49
C CYS A 237 2.25 32.70 12.40
N GLY A 238 2.76 33.28 11.30
CA GLY A 238 2.97 34.71 11.19
C GLY A 238 1.68 35.51 11.40
N ILE A 239 1.84 36.78 11.76
CA ILE A 239 0.74 37.74 11.66
C ILE A 239 0.68 38.20 10.21
N THR A 240 -0.50 38.20 9.61
CA THR A 240 -0.76 38.81 8.31
C THR A 240 -0.95 40.32 8.42
N SER A 241 -0.79 41.04 7.32
CA SER A 241 -1.10 42.48 7.25
C SER A 241 -2.58 42.80 7.51
N THR A 242 -3.47 41.81 7.48
CA THR A 242 -4.89 41.92 7.86
C THR A 242 -5.07 41.80 9.38
N GLU A 243 -4.48 40.78 10.00
CA GLU A 243 -4.54 40.57 11.45
C GLU A 243 -3.88 41.72 12.22
N TYR A 244 -2.74 42.22 11.74
CA TYR A 244 -2.07 43.39 12.31
C TYR A 244 -2.97 44.64 12.33
N LYS A 245 -3.81 44.83 11.30
CA LYS A 245 -4.76 45.96 11.24
C LYS A 245 -5.99 45.78 12.14
N ILE A 246 -6.36 44.53 12.43
CA ILE A 246 -7.57 44.20 13.20
C ILE A 246 -7.28 44.12 14.70
N ALA A 247 -6.11 43.62 15.11
CA ALA A 247 -5.71 43.50 16.51
C ALA A 247 -5.70 44.85 17.27
N LYS A 248 -5.35 45.95 16.58
CA LYS A 248 -5.31 47.35 17.07
C LYS A 248 -4.47 47.64 18.33
N SER A 249 -3.95 46.62 19.00
CA SER A 249 -3.19 46.67 20.25
C SER A 249 -2.19 45.52 20.32
N ASP A 250 -1.06 45.74 20.99
CA ASP A 250 0.00 44.73 21.13
C ASP A 250 -0.43 43.54 22.03
N ASN A 251 -1.43 43.72 22.90
CA ASN A 251 -1.94 42.64 23.75
C ASN A 251 -2.78 41.63 22.94
N VAL A 252 -3.68 42.11 22.08
CA VAL A 252 -4.43 41.25 21.15
C VAL A 252 -3.48 40.62 20.12
N LEU A 253 -2.45 41.36 19.68
CA LEU A 253 -1.44 40.85 18.75
C LEU A 253 -0.74 39.57 19.27
N LYS A 254 -0.39 39.52 20.57
CA LYS A 254 0.25 38.35 21.20
C LYS A 254 -0.60 37.07 21.13
N TYR A 255 -1.94 37.15 21.08
CA TYR A 255 -2.78 35.97 20.86
C TYR A 255 -2.60 35.41 19.44
N PHE A 256 -2.40 36.26 18.43
CA PHE A 256 -2.07 35.82 17.07
C PHE A 256 -0.62 35.32 16.92
N GLU A 257 0.33 35.84 17.68
CA GLU A 257 1.73 35.36 17.68
C GLU A 257 1.90 33.97 18.30
N ASN A 258 1.15 33.69 19.37
CA ASN A 258 1.35 32.47 20.17
C ASN A 258 0.41 31.31 19.81
N ARG A 259 -0.55 31.50 18.89
CA ARG A 259 -1.48 30.46 18.41
C ARG A 259 -0.77 29.26 17.79
N ASP A 260 -1.36 28.08 17.93
CA ASP A 260 -0.83 26.84 17.37
C ASP A 260 -1.41 26.47 15.99
N LEU A 261 -2.61 26.96 15.65
CA LEU A 261 -3.31 26.69 14.39
C LEU A 261 -3.99 27.95 13.85
N THR A 262 -4.17 28.03 12.54
CA THR A 262 -5.03 29.02 11.86
C THR A 262 -6.39 28.42 11.51
N CYS A 263 -7.37 29.27 11.23
CA CYS A 263 -8.70 28.86 10.79
C CYS A 263 -8.64 28.01 9.50
N ASN A 264 -7.63 28.20 8.64
CA ASN A 264 -7.47 27.45 7.40
C ASN A 264 -6.61 26.17 7.53
N ASP A 265 -6.11 25.83 8.72
CA ASP A 265 -5.33 24.60 8.91
C ASP A 265 -6.21 23.37 9.16
N LEU A 266 -7.45 23.55 9.63
CA LEU A 266 -8.35 22.44 10.03
C LEU A 266 -8.74 21.55 8.84
N ARG A 267 -8.54 20.23 8.95
CA ARG A 267 -8.94 19.24 7.95
C ARG A 267 -9.64 18.04 8.60
N ARG A 268 -10.13 17.09 7.79
CA ARG A 268 -10.77 15.85 8.30
C ARG A 268 -9.89 15.03 9.24
N GLU A 269 -8.56 15.14 9.12
CA GLU A 269 -7.60 14.50 10.03
C GLU A 269 -7.62 15.07 11.45
N ASP A 270 -8.22 16.25 11.68
CA ASP A 270 -8.38 16.87 13.00
C ASP A 270 -9.72 16.52 13.69
N ILE A 271 -10.62 15.74 13.05
CA ILE A 271 -11.93 15.41 13.63
C ILE A 271 -11.77 14.69 14.99
N GLY A 272 -12.51 15.17 15.98
CA GLY A 272 -12.45 14.69 17.36
C GLY A 272 -11.42 15.39 18.24
N ARG A 273 -10.52 16.21 17.66
CA ARG A 273 -9.53 16.99 18.40
C ARG A 273 -10.14 18.28 18.94
N THR A 274 -9.82 18.63 20.19
CA THR A 274 -10.05 19.98 20.73
C THR A 274 -8.93 20.91 20.28
N VAL A 275 -9.31 22.08 19.74
CA VAL A 275 -8.38 23.09 19.19
C VAL A 275 -8.77 24.48 19.69
N THR A 276 -7.77 25.36 19.78
CA THR A 276 -7.95 26.78 20.11
C THR A 276 -7.54 27.64 18.93
N LEU A 277 -8.46 28.49 18.48
CA LEU A 277 -8.27 29.41 17.36
C LEU A 277 -8.44 30.86 17.82
N VAL A 278 -7.82 31.79 17.10
CA VAL A 278 -7.93 33.24 17.33
C VAL A 278 -8.30 33.90 16.01
N GLY A 279 -9.34 34.74 16.02
CA GLY A 279 -9.89 35.37 14.81
C GLY A 279 -10.98 36.38 15.13
N TRP A 280 -11.72 36.83 14.13
CA TRP A 280 -12.87 37.73 14.26
C TRP A 280 -14.09 37.20 13.49
N ILE A 281 -15.28 37.64 13.86
CA ILE A 281 -16.54 37.23 13.23
C ILE A 281 -16.91 38.24 12.12
N PRO A 282 -17.17 37.80 10.87
CA PRO A 282 -17.48 38.70 9.75
C PRO A 282 -18.95 39.18 9.74
N GLN A 283 -19.23 40.31 9.08
CA GLN A 283 -20.51 41.02 9.10
C GLN A 283 -21.76 40.24 8.66
N THR A 284 -21.66 39.14 7.91
CA THR A 284 -22.82 38.40 7.36
C THR A 284 -23.52 37.56 8.44
N LYS A 285 -24.18 38.24 9.38
CA LYS A 285 -24.89 37.65 10.52
C LYS A 285 -26.18 36.96 10.05
N THR A 286 -26.22 35.63 10.15
CA THR A 286 -27.48 34.86 10.24
C THR A 286 -27.39 33.99 11.48
N SER A 287 -28.44 33.96 12.30
CA SER A 287 -28.45 33.27 13.59
C SER A 287 -28.20 31.75 13.51
N LYS A 288 -28.31 31.16 12.31
CA LYS A 288 -28.05 29.73 12.09
C LYS A 288 -26.58 29.36 11.83
N PHE A 289 -25.73 30.28 11.37
CA PHE A 289 -24.38 29.93 10.92
C PHE A 289 -23.34 31.02 11.24
N LEU A 290 -22.58 30.84 12.33
CA LEU A 290 -21.46 31.69 12.69
C LEU A 290 -20.16 31.23 12.00
N GLN A 291 -19.29 32.18 11.65
CA GLN A 291 -17.98 31.90 11.04
C GLN A 291 -16.89 32.64 11.81
N LEU A 292 -15.76 31.96 12.01
CA LEU A 292 -14.55 32.56 12.55
C LEU A 292 -13.56 32.75 11.40
N LYS A 293 -13.05 33.97 11.26
CA LYS A 293 -12.11 34.36 10.20
C LYS A 293 -10.79 34.84 10.80
N ASP A 294 -9.69 34.50 10.15
CA ASP A 294 -8.38 35.06 10.43
C ASP A 294 -7.69 35.56 9.14
N GLY A 295 -6.39 35.82 9.20
CA GLY A 295 -5.60 36.28 8.05
C GLY A 295 -5.32 35.21 6.99
N TYR A 296 -5.54 33.93 7.32
CA TYR A 296 -5.18 32.77 6.51
C TYR A 296 -6.39 32.06 5.91
N GLY A 297 -7.57 32.23 6.50
CA GLY A 297 -8.84 31.80 5.94
C GLY A 297 -9.99 31.94 6.93
N GLN A 298 -10.95 31.01 6.87
CA GLN A 298 -12.11 31.01 7.76
C GLN A 298 -12.63 29.59 7.97
N THR A 299 -13.26 29.37 9.12
CA THR A 299 -13.93 28.11 9.48
C THR A 299 -15.33 28.40 10.02
N GLN A 300 -16.24 27.44 9.94
CA GLN A 300 -17.56 27.58 10.55
C GLN A 300 -17.50 27.14 12.02
N ILE A 301 -18.15 27.91 12.88
CA ILE A 301 -18.28 27.60 14.30
C ILE A 301 -19.76 27.37 14.63
N ILE A 302 -20.02 26.37 15.47
CA ILE A 302 -21.33 26.05 16.02
C ILE A 302 -21.27 26.38 17.51
N VAL A 303 -22.18 27.23 17.96
CA VAL A 303 -22.29 27.67 19.35
C VAL A 303 -23.66 27.24 19.84
N GLU A 304 -23.70 26.28 20.77
CA GLU A 304 -24.94 25.70 21.30
C GLU A 304 -25.50 26.49 22.50
N ASP A 305 -24.64 27.22 23.23
CA ASP A 305 -25.04 28.12 24.31
C ASP A 305 -25.57 29.46 23.77
N GLN A 306 -26.83 29.77 24.08
CA GLN A 306 -27.50 31.00 23.66
C GLN A 306 -26.79 32.27 24.17
N ALA A 307 -26.21 32.26 25.37
CA ALA A 307 -25.51 33.43 25.91
C ALA A 307 -24.19 33.71 25.17
N MET A 308 -23.47 32.65 24.78
CA MET A 308 -22.27 32.78 23.93
C MET A 308 -22.64 33.18 22.49
N GLN A 309 -23.77 32.70 21.98
CA GLN A 309 -24.29 33.08 20.67
C GLN A 309 -24.69 34.57 20.63
N ASP A 310 -25.41 35.05 21.66
CA ASP A 310 -25.80 36.45 21.80
C ASP A 310 -24.57 37.37 21.95
N THR A 311 -23.53 36.92 22.67
CA THR A 311 -22.24 37.63 22.76
C THR A 311 -21.57 37.75 21.38
N CYS A 312 -21.57 36.69 20.57
CA CYS A 312 -21.07 36.72 19.19
C CYS A 312 -21.88 37.63 18.26
N ILE A 313 -23.19 37.73 18.47
CA ILE A 313 -24.09 38.54 17.64
C ILE A 313 -24.04 40.03 18.03
N THR A 314 -23.87 40.34 19.31
CA THR A 314 -23.82 41.73 19.83
C THR A 314 -22.45 42.38 19.71
N ALA A 315 -21.38 41.59 19.53
CA ALA A 315 -20.02 42.11 19.33
C ALA A 315 -19.91 43.13 18.15
N PRO A 316 -19.19 44.26 18.36
CA PRO A 316 -18.85 45.21 17.31
C PRO A 316 -18.02 44.59 16.17
N GLU A 317 -18.00 45.28 15.02
CA GLU A 317 -17.25 44.80 13.86
C GLU A 317 -15.73 44.83 14.10
N GLY A 318 -15.08 43.71 13.79
CA GLY A 318 -13.64 43.54 13.98
C GLY A 318 -13.22 43.21 15.41
N THR A 319 -14.17 42.92 16.32
CA THR A 319 -13.85 42.35 17.63
C THR A 319 -13.14 41.00 17.46
N VAL A 320 -11.97 40.86 18.10
CA VAL A 320 -11.19 39.63 18.10
C VAL A 320 -11.64 38.72 19.24
N VAL A 321 -11.79 37.44 18.94
CA VAL A 321 -12.18 36.40 19.89
C VAL A 321 -11.18 35.25 19.86
N GLN A 322 -10.96 34.66 21.02
CA GLN A 322 -10.33 33.35 21.16
C GLN A 322 -11.43 32.32 21.36
N VAL A 323 -11.41 31.26 20.55
CA VAL A 323 -12.44 30.21 20.53
C VAL A 323 -11.76 28.88 20.76
N SER A 324 -12.19 28.12 21.77
CA SER A 324 -11.77 26.73 21.96
C SER A 324 -12.95 25.79 21.78
N GLY A 325 -12.72 24.67 21.12
CA GLY A 325 -13.79 23.73 20.81
C GLY A 325 -13.31 22.49 20.08
N LYS A 326 -14.25 21.57 19.80
CA LYS A 326 -13.98 20.27 19.21
C LYS A 326 -14.30 20.26 17.71
N VAL A 327 -13.35 19.80 16.89
CA VAL A 327 -13.54 19.70 15.45
C VAL A 327 -14.44 18.51 15.12
N LEU A 328 -15.45 18.75 14.30
CA LEU A 328 -16.41 17.76 13.80
C LEU A 328 -16.42 17.72 12.28
N GLY A 329 -16.67 16.53 11.74
CA GLY A 329 -16.77 16.31 10.31
C GLY A 329 -18.20 16.45 9.83
N ARG A 330 -18.40 17.13 8.71
CA ARG A 330 -19.74 17.25 8.13
C ARG A 330 -20.20 15.97 7.44
N PRO A 331 -21.51 15.64 7.54
CA PRO A 331 -22.14 14.69 6.64
C PRO A 331 -21.88 15.05 5.18
N ARG A 332 -21.69 14.05 4.30
CA ARG A 332 -21.29 14.28 2.90
C ARG A 332 -22.24 15.20 2.12
N ALA A 333 -23.54 15.19 2.45
CA ALA A 333 -24.55 16.05 1.86
C ALA A 333 -24.47 17.53 2.31
N SER A 334 -23.75 17.83 3.40
CA SER A 334 -23.67 19.15 4.04
C SER A 334 -22.29 19.80 3.93
N ILE A 335 -21.36 19.20 3.18
CA ILE A 335 -20.04 19.74 2.90
C ILE A 335 -20.16 21.04 2.13
N ASN A 336 -19.52 22.11 2.63
CA ASN A 336 -19.54 23.42 1.99
C ASN A 336 -18.34 23.59 1.06
N PHE A 337 -18.44 23.08 -0.17
CA PHE A 337 -17.38 23.13 -1.20
C PHE A 337 -16.91 24.55 -1.58
N LYS A 338 -17.50 25.62 -1.02
CA LYS A 338 -17.03 27.00 -1.20
C LYS A 338 -15.73 27.30 -0.44
N TYR A 339 -15.38 26.53 0.59
CA TYR A 339 -14.24 26.79 1.46
C TYR A 339 -13.38 25.54 1.66
N ASP A 340 -12.05 25.70 1.75
CA ASP A 340 -11.09 24.58 1.94
C ASP A 340 -11.30 23.81 3.26
N THR A 341 -11.94 24.46 4.23
CA THR A 341 -12.34 23.93 5.54
C THR A 341 -13.76 23.35 5.54
N GLY A 342 -14.49 23.43 4.42
CA GLY A 342 -15.93 23.13 4.36
C GLY A 342 -16.34 21.68 4.60
N GLU A 343 -15.39 20.76 4.75
CA GLU A 343 -15.63 19.38 5.21
C GLU A 343 -15.73 19.25 6.74
N VAL A 344 -15.33 20.28 7.48
CA VAL A 344 -15.28 20.30 8.95
C VAL A 344 -15.90 21.57 9.53
N GLU A 345 -16.23 21.51 10.82
CA GLU A 345 -16.70 22.64 11.62
C GLU A 345 -16.29 22.48 13.08
N LEU A 346 -16.36 23.55 13.84
CA LEU A 346 -15.93 23.58 15.24
C LEU A 346 -17.17 23.73 16.15
N ILE A 347 -17.50 22.72 16.95
CA ILE A 347 -18.42 22.94 18.09
C ILE A 347 -17.63 23.65 19.17
N VAL A 348 -18.14 24.80 19.60
CA VAL A 348 -17.46 25.69 20.52
C VAL A 348 -17.78 25.35 21.96
N GLU A 349 -16.73 25.08 22.73
CA GLU A 349 -16.81 24.78 24.17
C GLU A 349 -16.60 26.05 25.01
N SER A 350 -15.83 27.04 24.50
CA SER A 350 -15.65 28.34 25.15
C SER A 350 -15.29 29.46 24.16
N ILE A 351 -15.77 30.67 24.44
CA ILE A 351 -15.44 31.91 23.71
C ILE A 351 -14.95 32.95 24.70
N LYS A 352 -13.78 33.54 24.43
CA LYS A 352 -13.25 34.70 25.15
C LYS A 352 -13.16 35.88 24.18
N VAL A 353 -13.89 36.95 24.47
CA VAL A 353 -13.75 38.23 23.76
C VAL A 353 -12.45 38.89 24.25
N LEU A 354 -11.60 39.32 23.31
CA LEU A 354 -10.30 39.91 23.64
C LEU A 354 -10.42 41.44 23.59
N ASN A 355 -10.40 42.07 24.76
CA ASN A 355 -10.41 43.53 24.88
C ASN A 355 -8.99 44.09 24.66
N PRO A 356 -8.79 45.14 23.83
CA PRO A 356 -7.48 45.76 23.61
C PRO A 356 -6.73 46.21 24.87
N ASP A 357 -7.47 46.62 25.91
CA ASP A 357 -6.92 47.14 27.17
C ASP A 357 -6.51 46.03 28.16
N ASP A 358 -6.98 44.80 27.97
CA ASP A 358 -6.67 43.68 28.86
C ASP A 358 -5.26 43.11 28.58
N PRO A 359 -4.49 42.74 29.61
CA PRO A 359 -3.19 42.10 29.43
C PRO A 359 -3.32 40.67 28.87
N TYR A 360 -2.33 40.25 28.07
CA TYR A 360 -2.22 38.88 27.57
C TYR A 360 -1.96 37.90 28.73
N ASP A 361 -2.84 36.90 28.90
CA ASP A 361 -2.80 35.92 30.00
C ASP A 361 -2.45 34.48 29.56
N GLY A 362 -2.10 34.28 28.28
CA GLY A 362 -1.70 32.99 27.74
C GLY A 362 -0.23 32.61 27.98
N PRO A 363 0.16 31.34 27.70
CA PRO A 363 1.54 30.88 27.83
C PRO A 363 2.46 31.47 26.76
N ILE A 364 3.55 32.13 27.18
CA ILE A 364 4.54 32.77 26.30
C ILE A 364 5.65 31.78 25.92
N LYS A 365 5.91 31.62 24.62
CA LYS A 365 7.01 30.78 24.10
C LYS A 365 8.35 31.54 24.16
N ASN A 366 9.22 31.17 25.09
CA ASN A 366 10.48 31.89 25.41
C ASN A 366 11.53 31.89 24.28
N LYS A 367 12.35 32.96 24.24
CA LYS A 367 13.52 33.12 23.35
C LYS A 367 14.78 33.34 24.17
N GLU A 368 15.76 32.44 24.10
CA GLU A 368 17.05 32.61 24.78
C GLU A 368 18.03 33.49 23.97
N LYS A 369 18.89 34.22 24.68
CA LYS A 369 19.98 35.05 24.12
C LYS A 369 21.32 34.41 24.48
N VAL A 370 22.26 34.36 23.53
CA VAL A 370 23.67 33.98 23.79
C VAL A 370 24.59 35.15 23.47
N GLN A 371 25.56 35.37 24.35
CA GLN A 371 26.44 36.54 24.41
C GLN A 371 27.83 36.22 23.81
N LYS A 372 28.55 37.24 23.32
CA LYS A 372 29.88 37.08 22.72
C LYS A 372 30.94 36.62 23.73
N MET A 373 31.82 35.72 23.32
CA MET A 373 33.23 35.69 23.70
C MET A 373 34.10 35.43 22.46
N SER A 374 35.28 36.05 22.44
CA SER A 374 36.30 35.94 21.39
C SER A 374 37.58 35.36 22.00
N ILE A 375 38.22 34.43 21.29
CA ILE A 375 39.65 34.11 21.41
C ILE A 375 40.14 33.91 19.98
N ASP A 376 41.33 34.44 19.69
CA ASP A 376 41.94 34.56 18.38
C ASP A 376 42.93 33.40 18.08
N ASP A 377 43.63 33.56 16.95
CA ASP A 377 44.95 33.02 16.59
C ASP A 377 45.08 31.77 15.69
N ASP A 378 46.13 31.89 14.84
CA ASP A 378 46.80 31.00 13.87
C ASP A 378 45.99 30.55 12.62
N GLU A 379 46.27 31.01 11.38
CA GLU A 379 47.53 30.96 10.57
C GLU A 379 47.97 29.51 10.22
N GLU A 380 48.40 29.16 9.00
CA GLU A 380 48.42 29.86 7.71
C GLU A 380 48.41 28.83 6.53
N ASP A 381 48.49 29.38 5.31
CA ASP A 381 49.33 28.92 4.20
C ASP A 381 48.85 28.08 2.97
N THR A 382 49.19 28.68 1.81
CA THR A 382 49.31 28.17 0.42
C THR A 382 48.12 27.45 -0.27
N LYS A 383 47.48 27.92 -1.35
CA LYS A 383 47.84 28.59 -2.65
C LYS A 383 48.27 27.67 -3.81
N ASN A 384 47.70 28.02 -4.97
CA ASN A 384 48.03 27.66 -6.38
C ASN A 384 47.56 26.26 -6.86
N GLY A 385 46.90 26.14 -8.03
CA GLY A 385 46.37 27.18 -8.93
C GLY A 385 45.84 26.61 -10.27
N ASN A 386 45.07 27.43 -11.01
CA ASN A 386 44.87 27.51 -12.49
C ASN A 386 44.71 26.22 -13.36
N ALA A 387 43.88 26.17 -14.41
CA ALA A 387 42.89 27.09 -14.99
C ALA A 387 42.04 26.36 -16.08
N ALA A 388 40.88 26.93 -16.45
CA ALA A 388 40.05 26.65 -17.65
C ALA A 388 39.54 25.18 -17.85
N ASP A 389 38.39 24.90 -18.47
CA ASP A 389 37.55 25.69 -19.38
C ASP A 389 36.10 25.15 -19.39
N GLY A 390 35.16 25.88 -20.01
CA GLY A 390 34.04 25.27 -20.76
C GLY A 390 32.77 24.74 -20.04
N GLN A 391 31.68 25.49 -20.24
CA GLN A 391 30.29 25.02 -20.47
C GLN A 391 29.42 24.49 -19.31
N ALA A 392 28.11 24.52 -19.55
CA ALA A 392 27.05 24.38 -18.55
C ALA A 392 26.15 23.16 -18.81
N ALA A 393 25.72 22.48 -17.74
CA ALA A 393 24.52 21.65 -17.74
C ALA A 393 23.96 21.44 -16.32
N SER A 394 22.73 20.92 -16.29
CA SER A 394 21.92 20.53 -15.13
C SER A 394 22.63 19.61 -14.11
N SER A 395 22.20 19.70 -12.86
CA SER A 395 22.56 18.73 -11.81
C SER A 395 21.29 18.21 -11.13
N GLU A 396 20.56 17.34 -11.83
CA GLU A 396 19.52 16.52 -11.20
C GLU A 396 20.16 15.46 -10.28
N LYS A 397 19.48 15.05 -9.21
CA LYS A 397 20.07 14.11 -8.25
C LYS A 397 19.97 12.71 -8.81
N ASN A 398 21.13 12.14 -9.11
CA ASN A 398 21.28 10.71 -9.33
C ASN A 398 20.72 9.92 -8.14
N LYS A 399 19.45 9.50 -8.24
CA LYS A 399 19.12 8.13 -7.87
C LYS A 399 20.18 7.26 -8.54
N LYS A 400 20.73 6.27 -7.82
CA LYS A 400 21.36 5.13 -8.50
C LYS A 400 20.25 4.40 -9.26
N ILE A 401 20.00 4.86 -10.48
CA ILE A 401 19.28 4.09 -11.49
C ILE A 401 20.11 2.83 -11.68
N ALA A 402 19.46 1.66 -11.68
CA ALA A 402 20.15 0.42 -11.98
C ALA A 402 20.70 0.54 -13.40
N ASP A 403 22.00 0.37 -13.59
CA ASP A 403 22.59 0.35 -14.92
C ASP A 403 22.15 -0.95 -15.61
N LEU A 404 21.13 -0.83 -16.46
CA LEU A 404 20.48 -1.94 -17.18
C LEU A 404 21.29 -2.42 -18.39
N ASN A 405 22.39 -1.75 -18.71
CA ASN A 405 23.23 -2.02 -19.88
C ASN A 405 24.62 -2.54 -19.46
N LYS A 406 25.01 -2.37 -18.20
CA LYS A 406 26.17 -3.06 -17.62
C LYS A 406 26.10 -4.57 -17.86
N PHE A 407 27.24 -5.13 -18.29
CA PHE A 407 27.37 -6.54 -18.65
C PHE A 407 26.50 -7.00 -19.84
N ALA A 408 26.03 -6.09 -20.70
CA ALA A 408 25.27 -6.41 -21.91
C ALA A 408 25.94 -5.88 -23.19
N GLY A 409 25.68 -6.54 -24.34
CA GLY A 409 26.17 -6.14 -25.66
C GLY A 409 25.36 -5.01 -26.33
N ARG A 410 24.85 -4.07 -25.52
CA ARG A 410 24.00 -2.93 -25.92
C ARG A 410 24.42 -1.70 -25.13
N THR A 411 24.23 -0.51 -25.70
CA THR A 411 24.49 0.76 -24.97
C THR A 411 23.26 1.22 -24.20
N HIS A 412 22.07 0.99 -24.76
CA HIS A 412 20.80 1.47 -24.21
C HIS A 412 19.70 0.39 -24.20
N THR A 413 18.71 0.58 -23.33
CA THR A 413 17.44 -0.13 -23.38
C THR A 413 16.51 0.47 -24.44
N CYS A 414 15.56 -0.30 -24.94
CA CYS A 414 14.59 0.22 -25.92
C CYS A 414 13.57 1.19 -25.30
N GLY A 415 13.51 1.33 -23.97
CA GLY A 415 12.57 2.21 -23.28
C GLY A 415 13.15 3.54 -22.81
N GLU A 416 14.46 3.65 -22.61
CA GLU A 416 15.07 4.85 -21.99
C GLU A 416 15.50 5.95 -22.97
N LEU A 417 15.43 5.70 -24.27
CA LEU A 417 15.81 6.67 -25.30
C LEU A 417 14.83 7.87 -25.34
N SER A 418 15.39 9.06 -25.24
CA SER A 418 14.67 10.33 -25.11
C SER A 418 15.14 11.38 -26.11
N VAL A 419 14.59 12.59 -26.04
CA VAL A 419 15.07 13.74 -26.82
C VAL A 419 16.48 14.17 -26.45
N ASP A 420 16.96 13.86 -25.25
CA ASP A 420 18.31 14.21 -24.80
C ASP A 420 19.39 13.35 -25.49
N ASN A 421 19.00 12.21 -26.09
CA ASN A 421 19.88 11.32 -26.84
C ASN A 421 20.01 11.69 -28.33
N ILE A 422 19.40 12.78 -28.80
CA ILE A 422 19.41 13.13 -30.24
C ILE A 422 20.84 13.36 -30.76
N ASN A 423 21.14 12.75 -31.92
CA ASN A 423 22.47 12.60 -32.55
C ASN A 423 23.43 11.61 -31.86
N GLU A 424 23.02 10.93 -30.79
CA GLU A 424 23.83 9.89 -30.15
C GLU A 424 23.84 8.59 -30.98
N LYS A 425 24.99 7.93 -31.07
CA LYS A 425 25.11 6.58 -31.61
C LYS A 425 24.79 5.55 -30.54
N VAL A 426 23.81 4.70 -30.82
CA VAL A 426 23.29 3.73 -29.85
C VAL A 426 23.28 2.32 -30.43
N THR A 427 23.52 1.33 -29.56
CA THR A 427 23.23 -0.08 -29.83
C THR A 427 22.05 -0.50 -28.96
N ILE A 428 20.96 -0.93 -29.58
CA ILE A 428 19.78 -1.47 -28.89
C ILE A 428 19.49 -2.90 -29.34
N CYS A 429 19.07 -3.75 -28.40
CA CYS A 429 18.78 -5.17 -28.64
C CYS A 429 17.40 -5.52 -28.08
N GLY A 430 16.58 -6.23 -28.85
CA GLY A 430 15.23 -6.59 -28.43
C GLY A 430 14.51 -7.53 -29.39
N TRP A 431 13.20 -7.64 -29.20
CA TRP A 431 12.27 -8.39 -30.02
C TRP A 431 11.60 -7.50 -31.05
N LEU A 432 11.48 -7.98 -32.29
CA LEU A 432 10.69 -7.31 -33.32
C LEU A 432 9.19 -7.38 -32.99
N GLU A 433 8.62 -6.30 -32.49
CA GLU A 433 7.19 -6.25 -32.14
C GLU A 433 6.32 -5.96 -33.38
N PHE A 434 6.80 -5.09 -34.27
CA PHE A 434 6.05 -4.66 -35.45
C PHE A 434 6.99 -4.23 -36.58
N GLN A 435 6.55 -4.40 -37.83
CA GLN A 435 7.25 -3.95 -39.04
C GLN A 435 6.24 -3.37 -40.03
N ARG A 436 6.58 -2.24 -40.69
CA ARG A 436 5.73 -1.61 -41.70
C ARG A 436 6.41 -1.53 -43.07
N MET A 437 6.17 -2.52 -43.93
CA MET A 437 6.54 -2.52 -45.36
C MET A 437 8.00 -2.04 -45.62
N GLY A 438 8.96 -2.56 -44.83
CA GLY A 438 10.37 -2.19 -44.94
C GLY A 438 10.77 -0.77 -44.54
N LYS A 439 9.84 0.11 -44.12
CA LYS A 439 10.13 1.51 -43.77
C LYS A 439 10.63 1.71 -42.34
N PHE A 440 9.99 1.04 -41.39
CA PHE A 440 10.40 1.06 -39.99
C PHE A 440 10.01 -0.24 -39.30
N ILE A 441 10.68 -0.51 -38.19
CA ILE A 441 10.34 -1.54 -37.21
C ILE A 441 10.13 -0.92 -35.83
N ILE A 442 9.41 -1.62 -34.96
CA ILE A 442 9.35 -1.35 -33.53
C ILE A 442 10.12 -2.46 -32.84
N LEU A 443 11.20 -2.08 -32.15
CA LEU A 443 12.02 -2.97 -31.35
C LEU A 443 11.61 -2.83 -29.88
N ARG A 444 11.09 -3.90 -29.30
CA ARG A 444 10.64 -3.97 -27.90
C ARG A 444 11.64 -4.76 -27.08
N ASP A 445 12.08 -4.24 -25.95
CA ASP A 445 12.83 -5.03 -24.97
C ASP A 445 12.01 -5.23 -23.69
N ALA A 446 12.66 -5.59 -22.59
CA ALA A 446 11.97 -5.81 -21.33
C ALA A 446 11.62 -4.50 -20.58
N TYR A 447 12.01 -3.34 -21.09
CA TYR A 447 11.90 -2.03 -20.43
C TYR A 447 11.04 -1.04 -21.23
N GLY A 448 11.01 -1.17 -22.56
CA GLY A 448 10.09 -0.40 -23.40
C GLY A 448 10.17 -0.80 -24.87
N GLN A 449 9.81 0.14 -25.73
CA GLN A 449 9.81 -0.02 -27.19
C GLN A 449 10.35 1.25 -27.84
N THR A 450 11.19 1.10 -28.87
CA THR A 450 11.72 2.18 -29.71
C THR A 450 11.40 1.90 -31.17
N GLN A 451 11.09 2.96 -31.94
CA GLN A 451 10.98 2.87 -33.39
C GLN A 451 12.36 2.99 -34.04
N VAL A 452 12.64 2.09 -34.98
CA VAL A 452 13.87 2.09 -35.77
C VAL A 452 13.48 2.33 -37.22
N LEU A 453 13.99 3.43 -37.78
CA LEU A 453 13.81 3.83 -39.17
C LEU A 453 14.82 3.10 -40.06
N ILE A 454 14.34 2.48 -41.14
CA ILE A 454 15.16 1.85 -42.16
C ILE A 454 15.24 2.85 -43.33
N SER A 455 16.36 3.56 -43.45
CA SER A 455 16.51 4.63 -44.44
C SER A 455 17.21 4.19 -45.72
N ASN A 456 16.88 4.86 -46.82
CA ASN A 456 17.42 4.56 -48.16
C ASN A 456 18.95 4.78 -48.30
N LYS A 457 19.61 5.36 -47.29
CA LYS A 457 21.08 5.45 -47.25
C LYS A 457 21.71 4.08 -47.01
N ALA A 458 21.05 3.25 -46.22
CA ALA A 458 21.49 1.91 -45.88
C ALA A 458 21.06 0.90 -46.98
N LYS A 459 21.54 1.09 -48.22
CA LYS A 459 21.15 0.25 -49.39
C LYS A 459 21.51 -1.24 -49.25
N SER A 460 22.43 -1.59 -48.36
CA SER A 460 22.71 -2.97 -47.96
C SER A 460 21.56 -3.66 -47.22
N MET A 461 20.62 -2.87 -46.67
CA MET A 461 19.55 -3.32 -45.78
C MET A 461 18.28 -3.75 -46.53
N GLU A 462 18.25 -3.65 -47.86
CA GLU A 462 17.12 -4.09 -48.69
C GLU A 462 16.80 -5.58 -48.48
N LYS A 463 17.82 -6.41 -48.15
CA LYS A 463 17.64 -7.83 -47.76
C LYS A 463 16.80 -8.05 -46.49
N TYR A 464 16.64 -7.01 -45.66
CA TYR A 464 15.82 -7.04 -44.45
C TYR A 464 14.39 -6.52 -44.68
N SER A 465 14.10 -6.02 -45.89
CA SER A 465 12.75 -5.59 -46.29
C SER A 465 11.78 -6.76 -46.53
N ASP A 466 12.29 -7.96 -46.86
CA ASP A 466 11.54 -9.21 -47.04
C ASP A 466 10.95 -9.82 -45.74
N GLY A 467 11.05 -9.10 -44.63
CA GLY A 467 10.26 -9.34 -43.42
C GLY A 467 10.85 -10.42 -42.52
N PHE A 468 11.53 -9.99 -41.46
CA PHE A 468 11.77 -10.87 -40.33
C PHE A 468 10.44 -11.31 -39.72
N SER A 469 10.37 -12.53 -39.20
CA SER A 469 9.26 -12.96 -38.37
C SER A 469 9.16 -12.05 -37.12
N LEU A 470 7.94 -11.65 -36.77
CA LEU A 470 7.68 -10.98 -35.50
C LEU A 470 8.20 -11.84 -34.33
N GLU A 471 8.59 -11.18 -33.25
CA GLU A 471 9.25 -11.77 -32.09
C GLU A 471 10.65 -12.38 -32.34
N SER A 472 11.27 -12.13 -33.50
CA SER A 472 12.71 -12.38 -33.74
C SER A 472 13.55 -11.48 -32.84
N ILE A 473 14.71 -11.98 -32.39
CA ILE A 473 15.67 -11.23 -31.59
C ILE A 473 16.65 -10.54 -32.53
N ILE A 474 16.77 -9.22 -32.38
CA ILE A 474 17.49 -8.34 -33.29
C ILE A 474 18.37 -7.37 -32.47
N ARG A 475 19.58 -7.14 -32.96
CA ARG A 475 20.50 -6.07 -32.54
C ARG A 475 20.52 -4.99 -33.62
N VAL A 476 20.43 -3.74 -33.21
CA VAL A 476 20.42 -2.57 -34.09
C VAL A 476 21.49 -1.60 -33.60
N GLU A 477 22.37 -1.17 -34.51
CA GLU A 477 23.26 -0.03 -34.30
C GLU A 477 22.75 1.12 -35.17
N GLY A 478 22.70 2.33 -34.63
CA GLY A 478 22.19 3.48 -35.36
C GLY A 478 22.33 4.79 -34.60
N THR A 479 21.85 5.87 -35.22
CA THR A 479 21.88 7.21 -34.64
C THR A 479 20.46 7.65 -34.26
N VAL A 480 20.27 8.18 -33.05
CA VAL A 480 18.98 8.69 -32.57
C VAL A 480 18.66 10.01 -33.29
N ILE A 481 17.44 10.12 -33.86
CA ILE A 481 16.95 11.30 -34.56
C ILE A 481 15.57 11.73 -34.03
N PRO A 482 15.22 13.03 -34.08
CA PRO A 482 13.86 13.47 -33.78
C PRO A 482 12.90 13.00 -34.86
N ARG A 483 11.68 12.59 -34.47
CA ARG A 483 10.63 12.33 -35.46
C ARG A 483 10.15 13.63 -36.11
N PRO A 484 9.76 13.59 -37.39
CA PRO A 484 8.94 14.64 -37.98
C PRO A 484 7.69 14.93 -37.12
N ALA A 485 7.32 16.20 -36.98
CA ALA A 485 6.21 16.62 -36.10
C ALA A 485 4.87 15.89 -36.38
N ALA A 486 4.64 15.49 -37.63
CA ALA A 486 3.45 14.75 -38.05
C ALA A 486 3.47 13.24 -37.71
N THR A 487 4.60 12.69 -37.22
CA THR A 487 4.77 11.25 -36.91
C THR A 487 5.16 10.98 -35.44
N ILE A 488 5.11 12.01 -34.58
CA ILE A 488 5.22 11.89 -33.13
C ILE A 488 4.06 11.03 -32.61
N ASN A 489 4.37 10.02 -31.79
CA ASN A 489 3.39 9.12 -31.21
C ASN A 489 3.23 9.39 -29.69
N PRO A 490 2.17 10.08 -29.24
CA PRO A 490 1.99 10.39 -27.81
C PRO A 490 1.69 9.15 -26.94
N ASN A 491 1.39 7.99 -27.53
CA ASN A 491 1.12 6.74 -26.82
C ASN A 491 2.38 5.88 -26.56
N MET A 492 3.56 6.43 -26.83
CA MET A 492 4.86 5.75 -26.76
C MET A 492 5.85 6.67 -26.08
N GLU A 493 6.55 6.20 -25.04
CA GLU A 493 7.46 7.03 -24.24
C GLU A 493 8.60 7.61 -25.09
N THR A 494 9.22 6.78 -25.93
CA THR A 494 10.21 7.21 -26.94
C THR A 494 9.56 7.80 -28.20
N GLY A 495 8.28 8.18 -28.14
CA GLY A 495 7.44 8.52 -29.30
C GLY A 495 7.80 9.83 -30.01
N GLN A 496 8.70 10.63 -29.43
CA GLN A 496 9.25 11.85 -30.02
C GLN A 496 10.54 11.58 -30.84
N ILE A 497 11.17 10.42 -30.66
CA ILE A 497 12.41 10.04 -31.34
C ILE A 497 12.26 8.73 -32.14
N GLU A 498 13.21 8.48 -33.03
CA GLU A 498 13.43 7.19 -33.68
C GLU A 498 14.93 6.97 -33.91
N VAL A 499 15.36 5.73 -34.12
CA VAL A 499 16.77 5.41 -34.43
C VAL A 499 16.91 5.19 -35.94
N GLU A 500 17.69 6.01 -36.64
CA GLU A 500 18.09 5.73 -38.03
C GLU A 500 19.10 4.57 -38.00
N ALA A 501 18.71 3.40 -38.53
CA ALA A 501 19.56 2.21 -38.49
C ALA A 501 20.76 2.32 -39.43
N GLU A 502 21.95 2.09 -38.89
CA GLU A 502 23.20 1.93 -39.64
C GLU A 502 23.49 0.44 -39.88
N SER A 503 23.23 -0.42 -38.88
CA SER A 503 23.33 -1.88 -38.98
C SER A 503 22.17 -2.57 -38.26
N ILE A 504 21.77 -3.74 -38.75
CA ILE A 504 20.76 -4.61 -38.15
C ILE A 504 21.28 -6.05 -38.26
N GLU A 505 21.34 -6.74 -37.14
CA GLU A 505 21.80 -8.12 -37.00
C GLU A 505 20.68 -8.97 -36.39
N VAL A 506 20.31 -10.07 -37.04
CA VAL A 506 19.37 -11.04 -36.47
C VAL A 506 20.13 -11.99 -35.55
N LEU A 507 20.05 -11.76 -34.24
CA LEU A 507 20.66 -12.63 -33.24
C LEU A 507 19.96 -13.99 -33.17
N ASN A 508 18.63 -14.03 -33.34
CA ASN A 508 17.87 -15.29 -33.36
C ASN A 508 16.51 -15.12 -34.08
N PRO A 509 16.26 -15.79 -35.22
CA PRO A 509 15.00 -15.70 -35.93
C PRO A 509 13.86 -16.44 -35.21
N ALA A 510 12.68 -15.84 -35.13
CA ALA A 510 11.48 -16.49 -34.62
C ALA A 510 10.79 -17.38 -35.68
N LYS A 511 9.95 -18.31 -35.25
CA LYS A 511 9.05 -19.04 -36.17
C LYS A 511 7.99 -18.07 -36.70
N LYS A 512 7.71 -18.09 -38.01
CA LYS A 512 6.66 -17.24 -38.64
C LYS A 512 5.29 -17.43 -37.99
N ASN A 513 4.94 -18.66 -37.64
CA ASN A 513 3.69 -19.01 -36.98
C ASN A 513 3.95 -19.27 -35.48
N LEU A 514 3.72 -18.25 -34.66
CA LEU A 514 3.76 -18.38 -33.19
C LEU A 514 2.43 -18.95 -32.67
N PRO A 515 2.42 -19.65 -31.52
CA PRO A 515 1.18 -20.14 -30.89
C PRO A 515 0.16 -19.03 -30.61
N PHE A 516 0.64 -17.83 -30.30
CA PHE A 516 -0.14 -16.59 -30.23
C PHE A 516 0.78 -15.38 -30.42
N GLU A 517 0.20 -14.23 -30.78
CA GLU A 517 0.93 -12.96 -30.89
C GLU A 517 1.02 -12.26 -29.53
N VAL A 518 2.14 -11.59 -29.25
CA VAL A 518 2.32 -10.77 -28.03
C VAL A 518 1.67 -9.39 -28.22
N ARG A 519 0.33 -9.35 -28.34
CA ARG A 519 -0.45 -8.11 -28.51
C ARG A 519 -1.39 -7.85 -27.34
N ARG A 520 -1.58 -6.57 -26.98
CA ARG A 520 -2.43 -6.18 -25.83
C ARG A 520 -3.87 -6.67 -25.95
N TYR A 521 -4.44 -6.60 -27.16
CA TYR A 521 -5.79 -7.03 -27.50
C TYR A 521 -5.80 -8.46 -28.07
N ASN A 522 -6.95 -9.14 -28.01
CA ASN A 522 -7.14 -10.51 -28.51
C ASN A 522 -6.15 -11.54 -27.92
N ARG A 523 -5.91 -11.46 -26.60
CA ARG A 523 -5.03 -12.41 -25.89
C ARG A 523 -5.53 -13.84 -26.02
N ALA A 524 -4.60 -14.78 -26.14
CA ALA A 524 -4.89 -16.21 -26.11
C ALA A 524 -5.56 -16.65 -24.80
N GLY A 525 -6.34 -17.74 -24.85
CA GLY A 525 -6.91 -18.37 -23.67
C GLY A 525 -5.83 -18.87 -22.70
N GLU A 526 -6.14 -18.87 -21.41
CA GLU A 526 -5.20 -19.19 -20.32
C GLU A 526 -4.41 -20.48 -20.54
N ARG A 527 -5.08 -21.57 -20.92
CA ARG A 527 -4.44 -22.87 -21.22
C ARG A 527 -3.27 -22.72 -22.19
N LEU A 528 -3.45 -21.99 -23.29
CA LEU A 528 -2.41 -21.81 -24.30
C LEU A 528 -1.28 -20.88 -23.80
N ARG A 529 -1.63 -19.87 -23.00
CA ARG A 529 -0.67 -18.98 -22.32
C ARG A 529 0.19 -19.73 -21.29
N LEU A 530 -0.37 -20.71 -20.59
CA LEU A 530 0.36 -21.59 -19.67
C LEU A 530 1.24 -22.59 -20.44
N THR A 531 0.73 -23.23 -21.50
CA THR A 531 1.53 -24.13 -22.35
C THR A 531 2.75 -23.42 -22.97
N HIS A 532 2.59 -22.17 -23.40
CA HIS A 532 3.69 -21.35 -23.95
C HIS A 532 4.07 -20.20 -23.03
N ARG A 533 4.22 -20.48 -21.72
CA ARG A 533 4.48 -19.46 -20.69
C ARG A 533 5.71 -18.59 -21.00
N TYR A 534 6.73 -19.13 -21.67
CA TYR A 534 7.91 -18.38 -22.11
C TYR A 534 7.61 -17.25 -23.12
N LEU A 535 6.51 -17.33 -23.88
CA LEU A 535 6.01 -16.21 -24.69
C LEU A 535 5.11 -15.29 -23.87
N ASP A 536 4.24 -15.85 -23.01
CA ASP A 536 3.35 -15.05 -22.17
C ASP A 536 4.11 -14.15 -21.18
N LEU A 537 5.28 -14.58 -20.72
CA LEU A 537 6.18 -13.76 -19.91
C LEU A 537 6.71 -12.52 -20.64
N ARG A 538 6.56 -12.39 -21.97
CA ARG A 538 6.93 -11.17 -22.71
C ARG A 538 5.89 -10.05 -22.61
N PHE A 539 4.67 -10.33 -22.15
CA PHE A 539 3.67 -9.28 -21.92
C PHE A 539 4.11 -8.34 -20.80
N ALA A 540 3.90 -7.03 -21.02
CA ALA A 540 4.25 -5.98 -20.08
C ALA A 540 3.68 -6.23 -18.67
N ASP A 541 2.42 -6.67 -18.55
CA ASP A 541 1.78 -6.98 -17.26
C ASP A 541 2.47 -8.15 -16.53
N MET A 542 2.93 -9.18 -17.26
CA MET A 542 3.62 -10.33 -16.65
C MET A 542 5.04 -9.95 -16.20
N GLN A 543 5.74 -9.13 -17.00
CA GLN A 543 7.01 -8.51 -16.62
C GLN A 543 6.85 -7.62 -15.38
N HIS A 544 5.82 -6.79 -15.35
CA HIS A 544 5.50 -5.90 -14.24
C HIS A 544 5.22 -6.69 -12.95
N ASN A 545 4.35 -7.70 -13.01
CA ASN A 545 3.98 -8.51 -11.84
C ASN A 545 5.19 -9.25 -11.24
N LEU A 546 6.07 -9.83 -12.08
CA LEU A 546 7.27 -10.53 -11.58
C LEU A 546 8.29 -9.56 -10.97
N ARG A 547 8.49 -8.37 -11.56
CA ARG A 547 9.39 -7.35 -11.01
C ARG A 547 8.84 -6.72 -9.74
N MET A 548 7.54 -6.45 -9.67
CA MET A 548 6.87 -5.97 -8.46
C MET A 548 7.05 -6.98 -7.32
N ARG A 549 6.82 -8.28 -7.59
CA ARG A 549 7.05 -9.36 -6.62
C ARG A 549 8.50 -9.38 -6.13
N SER A 550 9.47 -9.31 -7.05
CA SER A 550 10.90 -9.28 -6.72
C SER A 550 11.26 -8.07 -5.83
N ALA A 551 10.82 -6.87 -6.24
CA ALA A 551 11.06 -5.64 -5.49
C ALA A 551 10.41 -5.66 -4.10
N THR A 552 9.17 -6.13 -3.99
CA THR A 552 8.44 -6.22 -2.70
C THR A 552 9.15 -7.17 -1.74
N ILE A 553 9.54 -8.37 -2.21
CA ILE A 553 10.29 -9.33 -1.38
C ILE A 553 11.66 -8.77 -0.97
N MET A 554 12.35 -8.06 -1.87
CA MET A 554 13.62 -7.40 -1.52
C MET A 554 13.42 -6.32 -0.44
N ARG A 555 12.36 -5.50 -0.53
CA ARG A 555 12.03 -4.51 0.52
C ARG A 555 11.65 -5.16 1.86
N MET A 556 11.00 -6.33 1.83
CA MET A 556 10.72 -7.10 3.05
C MET A 556 12.03 -7.60 3.70
N ARG A 557 12.95 -8.17 2.92
CA ARG A 557 14.30 -8.56 3.40
C ARG A 557 15.08 -7.38 3.94
N GLU A 558 15.08 -6.27 3.20
CA GLU A 558 15.76 -5.03 3.58
C GLU A 558 15.27 -4.53 4.95
N TYR A 559 13.94 -4.50 5.16
CA TYR A 559 13.34 -4.10 6.44
C TYR A 559 13.71 -5.04 7.59
N LEU A 560 13.48 -6.35 7.41
CA LEU A 560 13.71 -7.35 8.45
C LEU A 560 15.18 -7.44 8.85
N ILE A 561 16.11 -7.53 7.89
CA ILE A 561 17.55 -7.66 8.17
C ILE A 561 18.12 -6.31 8.65
N ASN A 562 18.02 -5.26 7.83
CA ASN A 562 18.85 -4.06 8.03
C ASN A 562 18.31 -3.10 9.10
N TYR A 563 17.00 -3.11 9.37
CA TYR A 563 16.38 -2.22 10.36
C TYR A 563 16.01 -2.94 11.65
N LEU A 564 15.73 -4.26 11.61
CA LEU A 564 15.19 -5.02 12.75
C LEU A 564 16.06 -6.21 13.20
N GLY A 565 17.20 -6.45 12.55
CA GLY A 565 18.19 -7.44 12.97
C GLY A 565 17.75 -8.90 12.81
N PHE A 566 16.77 -9.19 11.95
CA PHE A 566 16.35 -10.57 11.65
C PHE A 566 17.40 -11.34 10.84
N VAL A 567 17.49 -12.65 11.11
CA VAL A 567 18.34 -13.59 10.37
C VAL A 567 17.48 -14.37 9.37
N GLU A 568 17.86 -14.33 8.09
CA GLU A 568 17.26 -15.22 7.07
C GLU A 568 17.89 -16.61 7.21
N VAL A 569 17.11 -17.61 7.64
CA VAL A 569 17.60 -18.98 7.83
C VAL A 569 16.86 -19.94 6.89
N GLU A 570 17.60 -20.68 6.07
CA GLU A 570 17.00 -21.68 5.20
C GLU A 570 16.70 -22.99 5.97
N THR A 571 15.42 -23.36 6.03
CA THR A 571 14.98 -24.62 6.69
C THR A 571 14.80 -25.75 5.67
N PRO A 572 15.09 -27.03 6.02
CA PRO A 572 14.95 -28.18 5.12
C PRO A 572 13.52 -28.41 4.59
N THR A 573 13.40 -28.62 3.27
CA THR A 573 12.13 -28.96 2.61
C THR A 573 11.73 -30.43 2.71
N LEU A 574 12.72 -31.34 2.66
CA LEU A 574 12.51 -32.78 2.82
C LEU A 574 12.55 -33.12 4.31
N PHE A 575 11.39 -33.39 4.91
CA PHE A 575 11.30 -33.60 6.35
C PHE A 575 10.46 -34.84 6.70
N ARG A 576 10.34 -35.15 8.00
CA ARG A 576 9.38 -36.17 8.47
C ARG A 576 7.96 -35.60 8.35
N ARG A 577 6.98 -36.48 8.13
CA ARG A 577 5.56 -36.12 8.17
C ARG A 577 5.21 -35.40 9.48
N THR A 578 4.49 -34.30 9.38
CA THR A 578 3.97 -33.59 10.55
C THR A 578 2.50 -33.96 10.76
N PRO A 579 2.02 -34.12 12.01
CA PRO A 579 0.61 -34.32 12.29
C PRO A 579 -0.14 -32.98 12.12
N GLY A 580 -0.37 -32.58 10.87
CA GLY A 580 -1.11 -31.38 10.47
C GLY A 580 -2.48 -31.70 9.85
N GLY A 581 -3.25 -30.63 9.57
CA GLY A 581 -4.64 -30.73 9.07
C GLY A 581 -4.78 -30.91 7.55
N ALA A 582 -3.76 -30.60 6.76
CA ALA A 582 -3.77 -30.79 5.30
C ALA A 582 -2.99 -32.06 4.89
N GLN A 583 -3.22 -32.54 3.67
CA GLN A 583 -2.45 -33.64 3.09
C GLN A 583 -1.07 -33.13 2.62
N GLU A 584 -0.03 -33.95 2.81
CA GLU A 584 1.36 -33.61 2.49
C GLU A 584 1.83 -34.42 1.26
N PHE A 585 2.63 -33.79 0.39
CA PHE A 585 3.27 -34.51 -0.71
C PHE A 585 4.39 -35.42 -0.19
N VAL A 586 4.34 -36.68 -0.61
CA VAL A 586 5.28 -37.73 -0.17
C VAL A 586 6.41 -37.88 -1.20
N VAL A 587 7.66 -37.89 -0.74
CA VAL A 587 8.86 -38.10 -1.57
C VAL A 587 9.53 -39.42 -1.17
N PRO A 588 9.49 -40.46 -2.02
CA PRO A 588 10.15 -41.74 -1.75
C PRO A 588 11.67 -41.60 -1.57
N THR A 589 12.23 -42.29 -0.58
CA THR A 589 13.69 -42.40 -0.43
C THR A 589 14.20 -43.67 -1.13
N ARG A 590 15.53 -43.77 -1.28
CA ARG A 590 16.19 -45.02 -1.75
C ARG A 590 16.06 -46.17 -0.74
N LYS A 591 15.76 -45.89 0.54
CA LYS A 591 15.56 -46.91 1.57
C LYS A 591 14.11 -47.40 1.51
N ALA A 592 13.92 -48.68 1.24
CA ALA A 592 12.58 -49.28 1.15
C ALA A 592 11.73 -48.97 2.38
N GLY A 593 10.45 -48.67 2.15
CA GLY A 593 9.48 -48.29 3.20
C GLY A 593 9.71 -46.93 3.86
N HIS A 594 10.70 -46.14 3.44
CA HIS A 594 10.98 -44.82 4.02
C HIS A 594 10.72 -43.70 3.00
N PHE A 595 10.04 -42.65 3.47
CA PHE A 595 9.62 -41.50 2.67
C PHE A 595 9.88 -40.21 3.45
N TYR A 596 10.21 -39.15 2.74
CA TYR A 596 10.09 -37.77 3.24
C TYR A 596 8.70 -37.23 2.94
N SER A 597 8.35 -36.14 3.62
CA SER A 597 7.21 -35.29 3.34
C SER A 597 7.70 -33.90 2.96
N LEU A 598 7.04 -33.23 2.00
CA LEU A 598 7.28 -31.81 1.72
C LEU A 598 6.57 -30.96 2.77
N VAL A 599 7.29 -29.96 3.30
CA VAL A 599 6.79 -29.09 4.38
C VAL A 599 5.60 -28.23 3.96
N GLN A 600 4.55 -28.21 4.79
CA GLN A 600 3.40 -27.30 4.64
C GLN A 600 3.70 -25.87 5.09
N SER A 601 4.65 -25.73 6.03
CA SER A 601 5.27 -24.49 6.51
C SER A 601 6.51 -24.85 7.37
N PRO A 602 7.47 -23.94 7.60
CA PRO A 602 8.61 -24.17 8.50
C PRO A 602 8.28 -24.24 10.01
N GLN A 603 7.02 -24.41 10.41
CA GLN A 603 6.54 -24.26 11.80
C GLN A 603 7.37 -25.02 12.85
N GLN A 604 7.80 -26.25 12.59
CA GLN A 604 8.65 -26.99 13.54
C GLN A 604 10.08 -26.45 13.60
N PHE A 605 10.62 -25.99 12.46
CA PHE A 605 11.97 -25.45 12.39
C PHE A 605 12.07 -24.10 13.10
N LYS A 606 11.14 -23.18 12.86
CA LYS A 606 11.20 -21.85 13.50
C LYS A 606 11.12 -21.93 15.03
N GLN A 607 10.32 -22.84 15.58
CA GLN A 607 10.29 -23.13 17.02
C GLN A 607 11.64 -23.66 17.54
N MET A 608 12.30 -24.55 16.80
CA MET A 608 13.66 -25.02 17.13
C MET A 608 14.71 -23.90 17.03
N LEU A 609 14.55 -22.94 16.10
CA LEU A 609 15.45 -21.79 15.96
C LEU A 609 15.27 -20.78 17.12
N MET A 610 14.05 -20.58 17.63
CA MET A 610 13.82 -19.79 18.85
C MET A 610 14.45 -20.47 20.08
N ALA A 611 14.26 -21.79 20.24
CA ALA A 611 14.92 -22.57 21.29
C ALA A 611 16.47 -22.58 21.14
N GLY A 612 16.96 -22.49 19.90
CA GLY A 612 18.38 -22.35 19.55
C GLY A 612 18.93 -20.92 19.64
N ALA A 613 18.21 -19.99 20.27
CA ALA A 613 18.63 -18.61 20.53
C ALA A 613 18.94 -17.75 19.28
N ILE A 614 18.24 -17.99 18.16
CA ILE A 614 18.30 -17.07 16.99
C ILE A 614 17.64 -15.71 17.27
N ASP A 615 16.74 -15.64 18.27
CA ASP A 615 15.89 -14.48 18.67
C ASP A 615 14.94 -13.96 17.60
N ARG A 616 15.40 -13.76 16.36
CA ARG A 616 14.68 -13.10 15.26
C ARG A 616 14.88 -13.87 13.96
N TYR A 617 13.94 -14.74 13.64
CA TYR A 617 13.98 -15.58 12.45
C TYR A 617 13.01 -15.08 11.39
N PHE A 618 13.44 -15.15 10.12
CA PHE A 618 12.51 -15.18 9.00
C PHE A 618 13.00 -16.06 7.86
N GLN A 619 12.08 -16.43 6.96
CA GLN A 619 12.41 -17.11 5.71
C GLN A 619 11.38 -16.79 4.62
N VAL A 620 11.83 -16.56 3.39
CA VAL A 620 10.97 -16.60 2.20
C VAL A 620 10.80 -18.07 1.74
N ALA A 621 10.08 -18.84 2.54
CA ALA A 621 9.96 -20.29 2.44
C ALA A 621 9.12 -20.77 1.25
N ARG A 622 9.45 -21.95 0.69
CA ARG A 622 8.58 -22.68 -0.24
C ARG A 622 7.77 -23.73 0.53
N CYS A 623 6.46 -23.69 0.33
CA CYS A 623 5.48 -24.48 1.07
C CYS A 623 4.61 -25.29 0.10
N TYR A 624 4.19 -26.47 0.54
CA TYR A 624 3.55 -27.47 -0.31
C TYR A 624 2.30 -28.03 0.36
N ARG A 625 1.20 -28.18 -0.41
CA ARG A 625 -0.06 -28.78 0.08
C ARG A 625 -0.70 -29.63 -1.01
N ASP A 626 -0.98 -30.89 -0.67
CA ASP A 626 -1.65 -31.83 -1.57
C ASP A 626 -3.18 -31.70 -1.42
N GLU A 627 -3.68 -30.48 -1.67
CA GLU A 627 -5.10 -30.13 -1.62
C GLU A 627 -5.69 -30.03 -3.04
N ALA A 628 -7.00 -30.25 -3.16
CA ALA A 628 -7.72 -29.97 -4.40
C ALA A 628 -7.55 -28.49 -4.81
N THR A 629 -7.11 -28.26 -6.05
CA THR A 629 -6.84 -26.92 -6.58
C THR A 629 -8.09 -26.05 -6.55
N ARG A 630 -7.97 -24.87 -5.95
CA ARG A 630 -8.97 -23.79 -6.01
C ARG A 630 -8.40 -22.64 -6.87
N PRO A 631 -9.23 -21.71 -7.37
CA PRO A 631 -8.74 -20.58 -8.17
C PRO A 631 -7.64 -19.74 -7.49
N ASP A 632 -7.65 -19.71 -6.16
CA ASP A 632 -6.70 -19.02 -5.28
C ASP A 632 -5.58 -19.92 -4.70
N ARG A 633 -5.60 -21.25 -4.94
CA ARG A 633 -4.69 -22.21 -4.32
C ARG A 633 -3.89 -23.00 -5.35
N GLN A 634 -2.56 -22.88 -5.25
CA GLN A 634 -1.60 -23.71 -5.96
C GLN A 634 -0.99 -24.76 -5.00
N PRO A 635 -0.63 -25.95 -5.48
CA PRO A 635 -0.02 -27.00 -4.65
C PRO A 635 1.35 -26.61 -4.11
N GLU A 636 2.03 -25.70 -4.79
CA GLU A 636 3.29 -25.08 -4.38
C GLU A 636 3.10 -23.55 -4.29
N PHE A 637 3.47 -22.96 -3.16
CA PHE A 637 3.35 -21.51 -2.92
C PHE A 637 4.51 -21.01 -2.05
N THR A 638 4.73 -19.70 -2.03
CA THR A 638 5.77 -19.05 -1.23
C THR A 638 5.13 -18.33 -0.05
N GLN A 639 5.67 -18.51 1.15
CA GLN A 639 5.30 -17.74 2.33
C GLN A 639 6.49 -16.88 2.77
N LEU A 640 6.18 -15.74 3.39
CA LEU A 640 7.12 -15.07 4.28
C LEU A 640 6.78 -15.57 5.69
N ASP A 641 7.65 -16.43 6.23
CA ASP A 641 7.53 -16.96 7.57
C ASP A 641 8.43 -16.14 8.51
N ILE A 642 7.95 -15.83 9.71
CA ILE A 642 8.58 -14.94 10.70
C ILE A 642 8.35 -15.57 12.08
N GLU A 643 9.35 -15.52 12.95
CA GLU A 643 9.25 -15.89 14.36
C GLU A 643 10.15 -14.98 15.22
N LEU A 644 9.71 -14.70 16.44
CA LEU A 644 10.39 -13.84 17.41
C LEU A 644 10.34 -14.47 18.81
N SER A 645 11.46 -14.40 19.53
CA SER A 645 11.53 -14.69 20.96
C SER A 645 11.10 -13.48 21.79
N PHE A 646 10.68 -13.73 23.05
CA PHE A 646 10.42 -12.71 24.08
C PHE A 646 9.47 -11.55 23.67
N THR A 647 8.53 -11.82 22.77
CA THR A 647 7.64 -10.81 22.16
C THR A 647 6.17 -11.00 22.55
N THR A 648 5.33 -9.97 22.38
CA THR A 648 3.88 -10.06 22.55
C THR A 648 3.14 -10.25 21.22
N ARG A 649 1.85 -10.59 21.28
CA ARG A 649 0.96 -10.63 20.11
C ARG A 649 0.88 -9.26 19.43
N GLU A 650 0.79 -8.21 20.24
CA GLU A 650 0.65 -6.82 19.82
C GLU A 650 1.90 -6.33 19.06
N ASP A 651 3.08 -6.71 19.53
CA ASP A 651 4.36 -6.40 18.87
C ASP A 651 4.50 -7.12 17.53
N ILE A 652 4.09 -8.40 17.44
CA ILE A 652 4.07 -9.14 16.16
C ILE A 652 3.10 -8.48 15.17
N MET A 653 1.92 -8.05 15.63
CA MET A 653 0.98 -7.33 14.76
C MET A 653 1.58 -6.00 14.25
N HIS A 654 2.17 -5.20 15.14
CA HIS A 654 2.81 -3.94 14.77
C HIS A 654 4.01 -4.13 13.82
N LEU A 655 4.82 -5.17 14.03
CA LEU A 655 5.88 -5.59 13.11
C LEU A 655 5.34 -5.84 11.70
N VAL A 656 4.25 -6.61 11.56
CA VAL A 656 3.65 -6.94 10.27
C VAL A 656 3.04 -5.70 9.61
N GLU A 657 2.40 -4.82 10.38
CA GLU A 657 1.86 -3.55 9.91
C GLU A 657 2.96 -2.65 9.30
N GLU A 658 4.07 -2.43 10.02
CA GLU A 658 5.18 -1.60 9.53
C GLU A 658 6.01 -2.27 8.42
N LEU A 659 6.18 -3.59 8.45
CA LEU A 659 6.79 -4.38 7.36
C LEU A 659 6.00 -4.21 6.05
N LEU A 660 4.66 -4.32 6.12
CA LEU A 660 3.80 -4.11 4.96
C LEU A 660 3.90 -2.66 4.50
N ARG A 661 3.76 -1.67 5.39
CA ARG A 661 3.92 -0.25 5.09
C ARG A 661 5.25 0.08 4.41
N TYR A 662 6.37 -0.52 4.85
CA TYR A 662 7.69 -0.31 4.26
C TYR A 662 7.82 -0.95 2.86
N SER A 663 7.29 -2.17 2.70
CA SER A 663 7.48 -2.98 1.49
C SER A 663 6.46 -2.73 0.38
N TRP A 664 5.31 -2.12 0.69
CA TRP A 664 4.22 -1.93 -0.25
C TRP A 664 4.56 -1.03 -1.46
N PRO A 665 4.09 -1.35 -2.68
CA PRO A 665 4.26 -0.48 -3.84
C PRO A 665 3.54 0.87 -3.67
N LYS A 666 4.27 1.97 -3.90
CA LYS A 666 3.71 3.33 -3.98
C LYS A 666 2.86 3.51 -5.25
N PRO A 667 1.81 4.37 -5.23
CA PRO A 667 1.37 5.23 -4.13
C PRO A 667 0.49 4.54 -3.08
N PHE A 668 0.15 3.26 -3.25
CA PHE A 668 -0.90 2.56 -2.50
C PHE A 668 -0.50 2.11 -1.08
N THR A 669 0.47 2.77 -0.44
CA THR A 669 0.98 2.39 0.88
C THR A 669 -0.17 2.35 1.90
N PRO A 670 -0.37 1.23 2.64
CA PRO A 670 -1.45 1.13 3.60
C PRO A 670 -1.22 2.07 4.79
N GLN A 671 -2.30 2.59 5.35
CA GLN A 671 -2.27 3.39 6.56
C GLN A 671 -2.14 2.48 7.78
N THR A 672 -1.22 2.81 8.70
CA THR A 672 -1.03 2.11 9.99
C THR A 672 -1.45 3.03 11.15
N PRO A 673 -1.93 2.49 12.29
CA PRO A 673 -2.15 1.08 12.55
C PRO A 673 -3.37 0.51 11.80
N PHE A 674 -3.40 -0.81 11.58
CA PHE A 674 -4.53 -1.46 10.90
C PHE A 674 -5.75 -1.54 11.83
N ARG A 675 -6.96 -1.43 11.26
CA ARG A 675 -8.20 -1.67 12.00
C ARG A 675 -8.23 -3.14 12.46
N ARG A 676 -8.33 -3.34 13.78
CA ARG A 676 -8.51 -4.66 14.40
C ARG A 676 -9.99 -4.84 14.74
N ILE A 677 -10.47 -6.07 14.61
CA ILE A 677 -11.81 -6.55 15.02
C ILE A 677 -11.63 -7.94 15.63
N THR A 678 -12.49 -8.35 16.55
CA THR A 678 -12.45 -9.74 17.04
C THR A 678 -13.03 -10.71 16.01
N TYR A 679 -12.82 -12.02 16.20
CA TYR A 679 -13.45 -13.04 15.35
C TYR A 679 -14.97 -12.98 15.46
N GLU A 680 -15.48 -12.81 16.69
CA GLU A 680 -16.90 -12.68 16.99
C GLU A 680 -17.48 -11.45 16.31
N GLU A 681 -16.82 -10.29 16.39
CA GLU A 681 -17.22 -9.09 15.65
C GLU A 681 -17.20 -9.29 14.14
N ALA A 682 -16.21 -10.00 13.60
CA ALA A 682 -16.10 -10.26 12.17
C ALA A 682 -17.25 -11.14 11.65
N MET A 683 -17.55 -12.23 12.37
CA MET A 683 -18.67 -13.11 12.07
C MET A 683 -20.02 -12.41 12.24
N GLU A 684 -20.20 -11.64 13.31
CA GLU A 684 -21.46 -10.95 13.62
C GLU A 684 -21.76 -9.79 12.63
N LYS A 685 -20.74 -9.02 12.24
CA LYS A 685 -20.88 -7.84 11.36
C LYS A 685 -20.72 -8.14 9.87
N TYR A 686 -20.11 -9.26 9.49
CA TYR A 686 -19.77 -9.54 8.09
C TYR A 686 -19.98 -11.01 7.66
N GLY A 687 -20.29 -11.93 8.58
CA GLY A 687 -20.48 -13.35 8.27
C GLY A 687 -19.19 -14.11 7.91
N THR A 688 -18.01 -13.49 8.05
CA THR A 688 -16.72 -14.09 7.69
C THR A 688 -15.57 -13.56 8.53
N ASP A 689 -14.56 -14.41 8.74
CA ASP A 689 -13.28 -14.11 9.39
C ASP A 689 -12.32 -13.25 8.55
N LYS A 690 -12.65 -13.03 7.27
CA LYS A 690 -11.84 -12.28 6.29
C LYS A 690 -12.68 -11.22 5.52
N PRO A 691 -13.34 -10.28 6.22
CA PRO A 691 -14.30 -9.38 5.62
C PRO A 691 -13.67 -8.38 4.65
N ASP A 692 -14.36 -8.14 3.53
CA ASP A 692 -14.00 -7.10 2.59
C ASP A 692 -14.51 -5.73 3.06
N THR A 693 -13.68 -5.03 3.83
CA THR A 693 -14.02 -3.73 4.43
C THR A 693 -13.99 -2.54 3.45
N ARG A 694 -13.90 -2.78 2.13
CA ARG A 694 -13.92 -1.74 1.10
C ARG A 694 -15.33 -1.21 0.81
N PHE A 695 -16.38 -1.98 1.11
CA PHE A 695 -17.77 -1.55 1.03
C PHE A 695 -18.38 -1.39 2.43
N GLY A 696 -19.43 -0.57 2.54
CA GLY A 696 -20.02 -0.17 3.82
C GLY A 696 -21.13 -1.09 4.35
N PHE A 697 -21.50 -2.15 3.62
CA PHE A 697 -22.55 -3.08 4.04
C PHE A 697 -22.10 -3.94 5.22
N VAL A 698 -22.94 -3.99 6.24
CA VAL A 698 -22.70 -4.65 7.52
C VAL A 698 -23.96 -5.45 7.88
N LEU A 699 -23.78 -6.67 8.37
CA LEU A 699 -24.86 -7.49 8.89
C LEU A 699 -25.40 -6.85 10.18
N SER A 700 -26.71 -6.68 10.25
CA SER A 700 -27.41 -6.19 11.42
C SER A 700 -28.24 -7.31 12.02
N ASN A 701 -27.89 -7.77 13.23
CA ASN A 701 -28.66 -8.78 13.94
C ASN A 701 -30.05 -8.23 14.32
N VAL A 702 -31.08 -8.99 13.98
CA VAL A 702 -32.50 -8.71 14.20
C VAL A 702 -33.22 -9.92 14.78
N THR A 703 -32.50 -10.88 15.36
CA THR A 703 -33.05 -12.12 15.94
C THR A 703 -34.14 -11.81 16.95
N ASP A 704 -33.86 -10.94 17.93
CA ASP A 704 -34.77 -10.51 19.00
C ASP A 704 -36.11 -9.96 18.45
N ILE A 705 -36.09 -9.30 17.28
CA ILE A 705 -37.27 -8.73 16.62
C ILE A 705 -38.07 -9.82 15.91
N ILE A 706 -37.38 -10.78 15.28
CA ILE A 706 -38.02 -11.90 14.58
C ILE A 706 -38.54 -12.95 15.57
N GLU A 707 -37.97 -13.06 16.78
CA GLU A 707 -38.48 -13.91 17.87
C GLU A 707 -39.91 -13.52 18.31
N ASN A 708 -40.29 -12.25 18.17
CA ASN A 708 -41.66 -11.78 18.39
C ASN A 708 -42.67 -12.29 17.34
N ASN A 709 -42.22 -13.04 16.31
CA ASN A 709 -43.09 -13.76 15.39
C ASN A 709 -43.13 -15.27 15.74
N GLU A 710 -44.25 -15.70 16.31
CA GLU A 710 -44.50 -17.09 16.74
C GLU A 710 -44.24 -18.13 15.64
N GLU A 711 -44.49 -17.81 14.35
CA GLU A 711 -44.26 -18.74 13.24
C GLU A 711 -42.76 -19.06 13.05
N PHE A 712 -41.88 -18.08 13.27
CA PHE A 712 -40.43 -18.27 13.15
C PHE A 712 -39.79 -18.79 14.44
N ALA A 713 -40.23 -18.28 15.60
CA ALA A 713 -39.76 -18.73 16.90
C ALA A 713 -40.05 -20.21 17.15
N GLY A 714 -41.25 -20.69 16.77
CA GLY A 714 -41.61 -22.11 16.91
C GLY A 714 -40.95 -23.06 15.89
N LYS A 715 -40.31 -22.52 14.85
CA LYS A 715 -39.83 -23.29 13.68
C LYS A 715 -38.34 -23.64 13.71
N TYR A 716 -37.53 -22.85 14.41
CA TYR A 716 -36.07 -23.03 14.47
C TYR A 716 -35.58 -23.13 15.92
N LYS A 717 -34.74 -24.12 16.21
CA LYS A 717 -34.24 -24.40 17.57
C LYS A 717 -33.12 -23.45 18.03
N ASP A 718 -32.35 -22.94 17.08
CA ASP A 718 -31.27 -21.96 17.26
C ASP A 718 -31.49 -20.86 16.22
N LEU A 719 -32.60 -20.12 16.39
CA LEU A 719 -33.01 -19.06 15.48
C LEU A 719 -31.92 -17.98 15.43
N ALA A 720 -31.60 -17.54 14.21
CA ALA A 720 -30.93 -16.28 13.99
C ALA A 720 -31.56 -15.56 12.81
N ALA A 721 -31.67 -14.25 12.94
CA ALA A 721 -32.06 -13.37 11.85
C ALA A 721 -31.10 -12.20 11.70
N TYR A 722 -30.71 -11.92 10.46
CA TYR A 722 -29.80 -10.82 10.12
C TYR A 722 -30.32 -10.09 8.88
N ALA A 723 -30.19 -8.76 8.89
CA ALA A 723 -30.57 -7.89 7.79
C ALA A 723 -29.35 -7.15 7.21
N ILE A 724 -29.37 -6.94 5.90
CA ILE A 724 -28.55 -5.95 5.18
C ILE A 724 -29.49 -4.94 4.54
N VAL A 725 -29.27 -3.65 4.79
CA VAL A 725 -29.99 -2.56 4.12
C VAL A 725 -29.08 -1.93 3.08
N VAL A 726 -29.55 -1.90 1.82
CA VAL A 726 -28.93 -1.16 0.72
C VAL A 726 -29.84 0.03 0.41
N ARG A 727 -29.33 1.24 0.62
CA ARG A 727 -30.10 2.48 0.46
C ARG A 727 -30.51 2.70 -0.99
N GLY A 728 -31.67 3.33 -1.21
CA GLY A 728 -32.28 3.51 -2.53
C GLY A 728 -31.40 4.24 -3.57
N THR A 729 -30.45 5.04 -3.10
CA THR A 729 -29.42 5.73 -3.91
C THR A 729 -28.33 4.80 -4.46
N GLU A 730 -28.06 3.69 -3.77
CA GLU A 730 -27.06 2.66 -4.15
C GLU A 730 -27.72 1.40 -4.74
N ALA A 731 -29.04 1.25 -4.55
CA ALA A 731 -29.85 0.11 -4.95
C ALA A 731 -30.01 -0.04 -6.48
N ILE A 732 -29.26 -0.97 -7.10
CA ILE A 732 -29.45 -1.34 -8.51
C ILE A 732 -30.61 -2.33 -8.67
N TRP A 733 -31.79 -1.83 -9.04
CA TRP A 733 -32.99 -2.65 -9.25
C TRP A 733 -33.48 -2.68 -10.71
N ASN A 734 -32.74 -3.38 -11.57
CA ASN A 734 -33.14 -3.66 -12.95
C ASN A 734 -33.61 -5.12 -13.14
N GLY A 735 -34.16 -5.45 -14.31
CA GLY A 735 -34.69 -6.79 -14.60
C GLY A 735 -33.66 -7.93 -14.52
N THR A 736 -32.37 -7.64 -14.71
CA THR A 736 -31.28 -8.62 -14.57
C THR A 736 -30.91 -8.82 -13.10
N ALA A 737 -30.73 -7.73 -12.35
CA ALA A 737 -30.46 -7.75 -10.92
C ALA A 737 -31.59 -8.48 -10.16
N ARG A 738 -32.86 -8.15 -10.46
CA ARG A 738 -34.03 -8.84 -9.91
C ARG A 738 -33.96 -10.36 -10.09
N LYS A 739 -33.67 -10.84 -11.30
CA LYS A 739 -33.54 -12.27 -11.62
C LYS A 739 -32.38 -12.91 -10.85
N HIS A 740 -31.25 -12.21 -10.71
CA HIS A 740 -30.10 -12.71 -9.95
C HIS A 740 -30.42 -12.86 -8.46
N TYR A 741 -31.05 -11.84 -7.84
CA TYR A 741 -31.55 -11.96 -6.47
C TYR A 741 -32.64 -13.05 -6.34
N GLU A 742 -33.44 -13.28 -7.39
CA GLU A 742 -34.44 -14.39 -7.45
C GLU A 742 -33.80 -15.78 -7.53
N SER A 743 -32.60 -15.91 -8.11
CA SER A 743 -31.83 -17.17 -8.04
C SER A 743 -31.19 -17.39 -6.66
N LEU A 744 -30.63 -16.36 -6.03
CA LEU A 744 -30.03 -16.48 -4.69
C LEU A 744 -31.04 -17.00 -3.65
N GLY A 745 -32.29 -16.51 -3.69
CA GLY A 745 -33.37 -17.02 -2.81
C GLY A 745 -33.80 -18.46 -3.05
N LYS A 746 -33.36 -19.10 -4.15
CA LYS A 746 -33.58 -20.54 -4.39
C LYS A 746 -32.40 -21.39 -3.94
N GLU A 747 -31.20 -20.82 -3.94
CA GLU A 747 -29.98 -21.42 -3.43
C GLU A 747 -29.98 -21.44 -1.89
N PHE A 748 -30.52 -20.39 -1.27
CA PHE A 748 -30.62 -20.23 0.18
C PHE A 748 -32.07 -20.31 0.68
N THR A 749 -32.57 -21.53 0.83
CA THR A 749 -33.98 -21.82 1.17
C THR A 749 -34.44 -21.37 2.58
N GLY A 750 -33.53 -20.87 3.42
CA GLY A 750 -33.79 -20.23 4.71
C GLY A 750 -33.49 -18.72 4.71
N THR A 751 -33.58 -18.05 3.57
CA THR A 751 -33.29 -16.61 3.48
C THR A 751 -34.36 -15.89 2.65
N LEU A 752 -34.91 -14.85 3.25
CA LEU A 752 -36.11 -14.16 2.84
C LEU A 752 -35.75 -12.81 2.20
N PHE A 753 -35.41 -12.87 0.91
CA PHE A 753 -35.04 -11.67 0.16
C PHE A 753 -36.25 -10.79 -0.13
N VAL A 754 -36.52 -9.86 0.78
CA VAL A 754 -37.48 -8.76 0.66
C VAL A 754 -36.97 -7.76 -0.40
N ARG A 755 -37.89 -7.13 -1.14
CA ARG A 755 -37.58 -6.47 -2.42
C ARG A 755 -38.28 -5.13 -2.58
N LYS A 756 -37.49 -4.15 -3.06
CA LYS A 756 -37.84 -2.79 -3.51
C LYS A 756 -39.25 -2.34 -3.18
N PHE A 757 -39.33 -1.36 -2.29
CA PHE A 757 -40.56 -0.67 -1.95
C PHE A 757 -40.67 0.65 -2.70
N LEU A 758 -41.80 0.87 -3.37
CA LEU A 758 -42.06 2.10 -4.12
C LEU A 758 -42.84 3.14 -3.31
N GLN A 759 -43.38 2.76 -2.15
CA GLN A 759 -44.03 3.63 -1.15
C GLN A 759 -43.92 2.98 0.23
N TYR A 760 -43.96 3.75 1.32
CA TYR A 760 -43.97 3.24 2.70
C TYR A 760 -45.09 2.18 2.94
N LYS A 761 -46.25 2.35 2.30
CA LYS A 761 -47.35 1.38 2.36
C LYS A 761 -47.01 0.04 1.71
N ASP A 762 -46.21 0.03 0.63
CA ASP A 762 -45.72 -1.23 0.02
C ASP A 762 -44.71 -1.93 0.93
N VAL A 763 -43.96 -1.18 1.76
CA VAL A 763 -43.04 -1.74 2.78
C VAL A 763 -43.84 -2.56 3.78
N LEU A 764 -44.77 -1.88 4.47
CA LEU A 764 -45.56 -2.47 5.53
C LEU A 764 -46.45 -3.60 4.98
N GLU A 765 -47.15 -3.42 3.86
CA GLU A 765 -48.04 -4.47 3.33
C GLU A 765 -47.28 -5.76 2.96
N ARG A 766 -46.03 -5.66 2.47
CA ARG A 766 -45.22 -6.83 2.10
C ARG A 766 -44.51 -7.47 3.28
N LEU A 767 -44.02 -6.67 4.23
CA LEU A 767 -43.47 -7.20 5.47
C LEU A 767 -44.57 -7.80 6.35
N THR A 768 -45.73 -7.15 6.51
CA THR A 768 -46.88 -7.67 7.30
C THR A 768 -47.57 -8.89 6.66
N LYS A 769 -47.32 -9.20 5.38
CA LYS A 769 -47.75 -10.46 4.74
C LYS A 769 -46.87 -11.67 5.06
N LEU A 770 -45.82 -11.45 5.83
CA LEU A 770 -44.62 -12.30 5.85
C LEU A 770 -43.98 -12.35 7.25
N LEU A 771 -44.21 -11.31 8.03
CA LEU A 771 -43.96 -11.10 9.44
C LEU A 771 -45.28 -10.59 10.05
N THR A 772 -45.46 -10.69 11.36
CA THR A 772 -46.60 -10.00 12.02
C THR A 772 -46.45 -8.48 11.89
N ASN A 773 -47.57 -7.74 11.99
CA ASN A 773 -47.57 -6.29 11.74
C ASN A 773 -46.63 -5.51 12.67
N ASP A 774 -46.52 -5.97 13.91
CA ASP A 774 -45.71 -5.32 14.94
C ASP A 774 -44.21 -5.53 14.64
N VAL A 775 -43.81 -6.76 14.30
CA VAL A 775 -42.45 -7.12 13.86
C VAL A 775 -42.06 -6.40 12.56
N ALA A 776 -42.99 -6.26 11.62
CA ALA A 776 -42.78 -5.50 10.40
C ALA A 776 -42.52 -4.00 10.69
N THR A 777 -43.26 -3.42 11.65
CA THR A 777 -43.10 -2.02 12.06
C THR A 777 -41.78 -1.79 12.79
N GLU A 778 -41.43 -2.67 13.74
CA GLU A 778 -40.18 -2.60 14.51
C GLU A 778 -38.92 -2.68 13.61
N LEU A 779 -38.94 -3.51 12.55
CA LEU A 779 -37.87 -3.54 11.55
C LEU A 779 -37.76 -2.25 10.72
N ILE A 780 -38.90 -1.65 10.36
CA ILE A 780 -38.93 -0.38 9.60
C ILE A 780 -38.33 0.74 10.45
N GLU A 781 -38.71 0.83 11.72
CA GLU A 781 -38.22 1.83 12.67
C GLU A 781 -36.73 1.63 12.99
N LYS A 782 -36.28 0.39 13.24
CA LYS A 782 -34.86 0.11 13.56
C LYS A 782 -33.89 0.52 12.46
N PHE A 783 -34.30 0.41 11.20
CA PHE A 783 -33.44 0.72 10.05
C PHE A 783 -33.71 2.09 9.41
N ASP A 784 -34.76 2.79 9.83
CA ASP A 784 -35.24 4.02 9.19
C ASP A 784 -35.40 3.79 7.67
N LEU A 785 -36.26 2.83 7.30
CA LEU A 785 -36.40 2.40 5.89
C LEU A 785 -37.15 3.44 5.05
N GLU A 786 -36.43 4.05 4.09
CA GLU A 786 -36.98 5.03 3.16
C GLU A 786 -37.57 4.39 1.89
N GLU A 787 -38.25 5.21 1.08
CA GLU A 787 -38.72 4.78 -0.23
C GLU A 787 -37.55 4.40 -1.16
N ASN A 788 -37.68 3.26 -1.87
CA ASN A 788 -36.69 2.65 -2.74
C ASN A 788 -35.53 1.89 -2.06
N ASP A 789 -35.46 1.84 -0.74
CA ASP A 789 -34.51 0.97 -0.02
C ASP A 789 -34.74 -0.53 -0.33
N LEU A 790 -33.67 -1.31 -0.23
CA LEU A 790 -33.67 -2.77 -0.31
C LEU A 790 -33.21 -3.36 1.02
N ILE A 791 -34.03 -4.21 1.63
CA ILE A 791 -33.66 -4.99 2.81
C ILE A 791 -33.54 -6.48 2.45
N PHE A 792 -32.34 -7.04 2.62
CA PHE A 792 -32.06 -8.47 2.47
C PHE A 792 -32.12 -9.08 3.87
N LEU A 793 -33.02 -10.04 4.12
CA LEU A 793 -33.29 -10.58 5.45
C LEU A 793 -33.11 -12.11 5.47
N GLY A 794 -32.15 -12.63 6.22
CA GLY A 794 -32.04 -14.07 6.48
C GLY A 794 -32.72 -14.45 7.78
N ILE A 795 -33.46 -15.57 7.81
CA ILE A 795 -34.17 -16.10 8.99
C ILE A 795 -34.11 -17.62 8.96
N GLY A 796 -33.39 -18.21 9.91
CA GLY A 796 -33.22 -19.67 9.98
C GLY A 796 -32.28 -20.09 11.11
N GLU A 797 -31.79 -21.33 11.07
CA GLU A 797 -30.77 -21.79 12.03
C GLU A 797 -29.48 -20.99 11.89
N LYS A 798 -28.92 -20.51 13.01
CA LYS A 798 -27.76 -19.62 13.07
C LYS A 798 -26.62 -19.95 12.11
N ARG A 799 -26.20 -21.22 12.06
CA ARG A 799 -25.12 -21.69 11.19
C ARG A 799 -25.46 -21.60 9.70
N ALA A 800 -26.72 -21.85 9.33
CA ALA A 800 -27.19 -21.74 7.95
C ALA A 800 -27.37 -20.26 7.55
N THR A 801 -28.00 -19.46 8.41
CA THR A 801 -28.28 -18.03 8.16
C THR A 801 -27.01 -17.21 8.00
N VAL A 802 -25.99 -17.42 8.84
CA VAL A 802 -24.70 -16.72 8.69
C VAL A 802 -23.99 -17.12 7.39
N SER A 803 -24.14 -18.39 6.97
CA SER A 803 -23.54 -18.91 5.73
C SER A 803 -24.31 -18.58 4.45
N SER A 804 -25.56 -18.09 4.53
CA SER A 804 -26.39 -17.77 3.37
C SER A 804 -26.41 -16.29 2.99
N ILE A 805 -25.95 -15.43 3.90
CA ILE A 805 -25.88 -13.97 3.69
C ILE A 805 -24.48 -13.55 3.19
N HIS A 806 -23.46 -14.39 3.41
CA HIS A 806 -22.15 -14.30 2.76
C HIS A 806 -22.18 -14.89 1.33
#